data_AF-A0A820QLP5-F1
#
_entry.id   AF-A0A820QLP5-F1
#
_cell.length_a   1.000
_cell.length_b   1.000
_cell.length_c   1.000
_cell.angle_alpha   90.00
_cell.angle_beta   90.00
_cell.angle_gamma   90.00
#
_symmetry.space_group_name_H-M   'P 1'
#
loop_
_entity.id
_entity.type
_entity.pdbx_description
1 polymer ?
#
loop_
_entity_poly.entity_id
_entity_poly.type
_entity_poly.pdbx_seq_one_letter_code
_entity_poly.pdbx_strand_id
1 'polypeptide(L)'
;MEANLEQLVTELKTSPFSTDVLQQITSLLQSRTNETLPKFVSDEYQSLFILEHNTWELLGENSHTWLNKPFYIKFFQALVSFNKCMIFGSDTIQDDIKSSLLLPNTTDQIDSIFDRIKQSKHDNDPFISFASLWFDNLSFFVHEFPRAGHSPTLVHMNHYITGHFILSDTFKCYITQLSNLQLSPSIFTSKQLFYMKTCPLALGVYFYTNPKIFDYTLDEILEHIGNEYLKLIQNQTHSVEFWSKELLGCISCLISCMRSLLWWDGENGTKLKLLFSTEKALCAYIQDMIRIVDYKDYYAHVMTHWINDETIILDSALLFLMNIVQSQNINWFFRSMTQLPDILLQVAETCAYYRICLCAYGLLSEILTDDHLKALTFPDDIRILVLKMIEQAWHSPTKKYKQIPIIYFLRGFANISKNDYVQKKMAESRKISLFVEMCDEYPIVYEIIWALSFNQDIQKQLLSNSPFMIKIKQASQQHDDEQMRKTIHGIVWNLESHHQDHAKSIATTENTFDIMISYSHKEKVLCKKIYDELIKAGYRVWIDFDQMHGNVMDAMAQAIEQSNTVIMCMSEQYRKSNYCRAEAQYAFQCERKIVPILLQKQYKPDGWLSFMIGQLLYVDFNKYEFSRAMEMLYKELKAEFMAETRAAPVPPKEDTLVAHSTTYISPAEISIPSIVSENILDWTQSQVQDWLLGHNLPQMSRLFADCDGRSLVYLSKYIKNCEFQEVLKVLEADSLRRIDESISLIELSRFHSLMDEQKKRLQSTHDITDKKLSRDSSPFNIHREHSST
;
A
#
# COMPACT_ATOMS: atom_id res chain seq x y z
N MET A 1 -43.69 -40.31 -1.55
CA MET A 1 -43.30 -39.55 -2.75
C MET A 1 -42.76 -38.23 -2.24
N GLU A 2 -41.45 -38.02 -2.31
CA GLU A 2 -40.91 -36.66 -2.12
C GLU A 2 -41.49 -35.80 -3.25
N ALA A 3 -42.07 -34.66 -2.90
CA ALA A 3 -42.65 -33.76 -3.90
C ALA A 3 -41.53 -33.24 -4.81
N ASN A 4 -41.69 -33.40 -6.13
CA ASN A 4 -40.75 -32.89 -7.13
C ASN A 4 -40.85 -31.35 -7.16
N LEU A 5 -39.74 -30.64 -6.98
CA LEU A 5 -39.73 -29.17 -6.97
C LEU A 5 -40.23 -28.60 -8.31
N GLU A 6 -39.94 -29.27 -9.42
CA GLU A 6 -40.43 -28.90 -10.75
C GLU A 6 -41.97 -28.85 -10.82
N GLN A 7 -42.64 -29.84 -10.20
CA GLN A 7 -44.10 -29.88 -10.14
C GLN A 7 -44.65 -28.73 -9.28
N LEU A 8 -44.06 -28.51 -8.10
CA LEU A 8 -44.48 -27.45 -7.18
C LEU A 8 -44.28 -26.04 -7.78
N VAL A 9 -43.18 -25.79 -8.48
CA VAL A 9 -42.91 -24.51 -9.15
C VAL A 9 -43.87 -24.30 -10.33
N THR A 10 -44.24 -25.35 -11.05
CA THR A 10 -45.25 -25.29 -12.12
C THR A 10 -46.65 -24.97 -11.56
N GLU A 11 -47.00 -25.55 -10.41
CA GLU A 11 -48.24 -25.24 -9.71
C GLU A 11 -48.29 -23.79 -9.20
N LEU A 12 -47.16 -23.24 -8.73
CA LEU A 12 -47.08 -21.82 -8.36
C LEU A 12 -47.37 -20.86 -9.52
N LYS A 13 -46.97 -21.20 -10.75
CA LYS A 13 -47.29 -20.38 -11.94
C LYS A 13 -48.78 -20.31 -12.23
N THR A 14 -49.52 -21.37 -11.92
CA THR A 14 -50.95 -21.47 -12.20
C THR A 14 -51.82 -21.02 -11.03
N SER A 15 -51.32 -21.16 -9.79
CA SER A 15 -51.97 -20.73 -8.55
C SER A 15 -50.95 -20.06 -7.61
N PRO A 16 -50.63 -18.77 -7.84
CA PRO A 16 -49.57 -18.06 -7.11
C PRO A 16 -49.84 -17.88 -5.61
N PHE A 17 -51.01 -18.31 -5.12
CA PHE A 17 -51.45 -18.24 -3.71
C PHE A 17 -51.73 -19.60 -3.05
N SER A 18 -51.29 -20.71 -3.64
CA SER A 18 -51.46 -22.03 -3.03
C SER A 18 -50.61 -22.16 -1.76
N THR A 19 -51.27 -22.15 -0.61
CA THR A 19 -50.62 -22.23 0.71
C THR A 19 -49.90 -23.57 0.91
N ASP A 20 -50.49 -24.65 0.40
CA ASP A 20 -49.97 -26.01 0.53
C ASP A 20 -48.67 -26.20 -0.27
N VAL A 21 -48.61 -25.61 -1.47
CA VAL A 21 -47.42 -25.64 -2.33
C VAL A 21 -46.26 -24.87 -1.70
N LEU A 22 -46.52 -23.65 -1.20
CA LEU A 22 -45.48 -22.86 -0.51
C LEU A 22 -44.92 -23.58 0.72
N GLN A 23 -45.77 -24.29 1.48
CA GLN A 23 -45.34 -25.04 2.64
C GLN A 23 -44.48 -26.26 2.27
N GLN A 24 -44.83 -26.97 1.20
CA GLN A 24 -44.01 -28.07 0.69
C GLN A 24 -42.64 -27.59 0.18
N ILE A 25 -42.59 -26.48 -0.57
CA ILE A 25 -41.33 -25.88 -1.01
C ILE A 25 -40.50 -25.43 0.19
N THR A 26 -41.12 -24.77 1.16
CA THR A 26 -40.46 -24.35 2.42
C THR A 26 -39.78 -25.53 3.11
N SER A 27 -40.50 -26.65 3.26
CA SER A 27 -39.95 -27.87 3.86
C SER A 27 -38.81 -28.47 3.03
N LEU A 28 -38.92 -28.46 1.70
CA LEU A 28 -37.89 -28.96 0.81
C LEU A 28 -36.59 -28.15 0.94
N LEU A 29 -36.68 -26.81 0.96
CA LEU A 29 -35.52 -25.93 1.10
C LEU A 29 -34.86 -26.08 2.49
N GLN A 30 -35.66 -26.14 3.56
CA GLN A 30 -35.16 -26.27 4.94
C GLN A 30 -34.51 -27.62 5.24
N SER A 31 -34.91 -28.68 4.52
CA SER A 31 -34.37 -30.03 4.72
C SER A 31 -32.95 -30.23 4.16
N ARG A 32 -32.40 -29.24 3.43
CA ARG A 32 -31.10 -29.39 2.76
C ARG A 32 -29.95 -29.20 3.74
N THR A 33 -28.99 -30.11 3.65
CA THR A 33 -27.72 -30.08 4.38
C THR A 33 -26.58 -29.66 3.44
N ASN A 34 -25.46 -29.18 3.99
CA ASN A 34 -24.29 -28.81 3.18
C ASN A 34 -23.80 -29.95 2.26
N GLU A 35 -23.96 -31.22 2.66
CA GLU A 35 -23.58 -32.39 1.86
C GLU A 35 -24.54 -32.65 0.68
N THR A 36 -25.83 -32.40 0.87
CA THR A 36 -26.87 -32.67 -0.14
C THR A 36 -27.14 -31.49 -1.06
N LEU A 37 -26.74 -30.29 -0.63
CA LEU A 37 -26.99 -29.03 -1.33
C LEU A 37 -26.45 -28.98 -2.77
N PRO A 38 -25.19 -29.39 -3.07
CA PRO A 38 -24.65 -29.24 -4.43
C PRO A 38 -25.39 -30.09 -5.46
N LYS A 39 -25.70 -31.33 -5.09
CA LYS A 39 -26.46 -32.24 -5.95
C LYS A 39 -27.88 -31.70 -6.17
N PHE A 40 -28.54 -31.24 -5.10
CA PHE A 40 -29.87 -30.64 -5.21
C PHE A 40 -29.88 -29.42 -6.13
N VAL A 41 -28.92 -28.50 -5.99
CA VAL A 41 -28.83 -27.31 -6.85
C VAL A 41 -28.59 -27.69 -8.31
N SER A 42 -27.77 -28.72 -8.57
CA SER A 42 -27.54 -29.22 -9.93
C SER A 42 -28.78 -29.88 -10.53
N ASP A 43 -29.44 -30.76 -9.78
CA ASP A 43 -30.59 -31.55 -10.26
C ASP A 43 -31.82 -30.65 -10.47
N GLU A 44 -32.02 -29.65 -9.60
CA GLU A 44 -33.20 -28.76 -9.58
C GLU A 44 -32.92 -27.34 -10.09
N TYR A 45 -31.82 -27.13 -10.82
CA TYR A 45 -31.36 -25.80 -11.25
C TYR A 45 -32.46 -24.96 -11.91
N GLN A 46 -33.20 -25.53 -12.86
CA GLN A 46 -34.25 -24.81 -13.60
C GLN A 46 -35.41 -24.38 -12.69
N SER A 47 -35.82 -25.28 -11.78
CA SER A 47 -36.88 -25.01 -10.79
C SER A 47 -36.46 -23.90 -9.82
N LEU A 48 -35.22 -23.94 -9.33
CA LEU A 48 -34.65 -22.92 -8.45
C LEU A 48 -34.49 -21.57 -9.15
N PHE A 49 -34.04 -21.57 -10.41
CA PHE A 49 -33.91 -20.36 -11.21
C PHE A 49 -35.25 -19.64 -11.39
N ILE A 50 -36.31 -20.40 -11.71
CA ILE A 50 -37.67 -19.85 -11.81
C ILE A 50 -38.14 -19.32 -10.45
N LEU A 51 -37.88 -20.06 -9.36
CA LEU A 51 -38.32 -19.68 -8.03
C LEU A 51 -37.67 -18.36 -7.57
N GLU A 52 -36.36 -18.21 -7.73
CA GLU A 52 -35.63 -16.98 -7.42
C GLU A 52 -36.09 -15.82 -8.30
N HIS A 53 -36.24 -16.05 -9.61
CA HIS A 53 -36.64 -14.99 -10.51
C HIS A 53 -38.06 -14.47 -10.24
N ASN A 54 -39.02 -15.38 -10.02
CA ASN A 54 -40.37 -15.01 -9.60
C ASN A 54 -40.37 -14.27 -8.26
N THR A 55 -39.43 -14.58 -7.36
CA THR A 55 -39.31 -13.91 -6.08
C THR A 55 -38.84 -12.45 -6.26
N TRP A 56 -37.89 -12.20 -7.16
CA TRP A 56 -37.49 -10.85 -7.54
C TRP A 56 -38.64 -10.04 -8.15
N GLU A 57 -39.44 -10.66 -9.03
CA GLU A 57 -40.64 -10.03 -9.59
C GLU A 57 -41.65 -9.68 -8.48
N LEU A 58 -41.94 -10.63 -7.60
CA LEU A 58 -42.89 -10.45 -6.49
C LEU A 58 -42.45 -9.35 -5.50
N LEU A 59 -41.14 -9.18 -5.29
CA LEU A 59 -40.61 -8.08 -4.49
C LEU A 59 -40.78 -6.72 -5.19
N GLY A 60 -40.62 -6.67 -6.51
CA GLY A 60 -40.74 -5.47 -7.35
C GLY A 60 -42.18 -5.08 -7.74
N GLU A 61 -43.17 -5.94 -7.54
CA GLU A 61 -44.58 -5.63 -7.81
C GLU A 61 -45.08 -4.42 -7.00
N ASN A 62 -46.17 -3.77 -7.44
CA ASN A 62 -46.75 -2.64 -6.71
C ASN A 62 -47.67 -3.05 -5.55
N SER A 63 -48.14 -4.31 -5.50
CA SER A 63 -49.10 -4.78 -4.49
C SER A 63 -48.57 -5.94 -3.67
N HIS A 64 -48.40 -5.74 -2.36
CA HIS A 64 -47.81 -6.75 -1.46
C HIS A 64 -48.81 -7.26 -0.44
N THR A 65 -50.03 -7.53 -0.90
CA THR A 65 -51.08 -8.15 -0.08
C THR A 65 -50.64 -9.50 0.53
N TRP A 66 -49.61 -10.13 -0.07
CA TRP A 66 -48.96 -11.33 0.43
C TRP A 66 -48.26 -11.15 1.80
N LEU A 67 -47.85 -9.94 2.19
CA LEU A 67 -47.21 -9.67 3.48
C LEU A 67 -48.12 -10.00 4.68
N ASN A 68 -49.44 -9.97 4.46
CA ASN A 68 -50.43 -10.29 5.51
C ASN A 68 -50.64 -11.80 5.72
N LYS A 69 -49.94 -12.65 4.94
CA LYS A 69 -50.12 -14.11 4.97
C LYS A 69 -48.91 -14.79 5.64
N PRO A 70 -49.06 -15.47 6.80
CA PRO A 70 -47.94 -16.07 7.55
C PRO A 70 -47.08 -17.07 6.77
N PHE A 71 -47.66 -17.77 5.80
CA PHE A 71 -46.97 -18.80 5.01
C PHE A 71 -45.99 -18.21 3.99
N TYR A 72 -46.27 -17.03 3.46
CA TYR A 72 -45.32 -16.31 2.61
C TYR A 72 -44.11 -15.90 3.42
N ILE A 73 -44.34 -15.34 4.61
CA ILE A 73 -43.24 -14.94 5.50
C ILE A 73 -42.29 -16.11 5.77
N LYS A 74 -42.84 -17.28 6.11
CA LYS A 74 -42.03 -18.49 6.34
C LYS A 74 -41.29 -18.96 5.09
N PHE A 75 -41.97 -18.92 3.94
CA PHE A 75 -41.37 -19.28 2.65
C PHE A 75 -40.20 -18.35 2.29
N PHE A 76 -40.40 -17.04 2.34
CA PHE A 76 -39.36 -16.05 2.08
C PHE A 76 -38.17 -16.22 3.04
N GLN A 77 -38.43 -16.42 4.34
CA GLN A 77 -37.35 -16.68 5.32
C GLN A 77 -36.58 -17.97 5.02
N ALA A 78 -37.26 -19.03 4.59
CA ALA A 78 -36.61 -20.27 4.18
C ALA A 78 -35.76 -20.08 2.93
N LEU A 79 -36.23 -19.29 1.96
CA LEU A 79 -35.49 -19.00 0.73
C LEU A 79 -34.25 -18.11 1.00
N VAL A 80 -34.36 -17.07 1.84
CA VAL A 80 -33.20 -16.30 2.32
C VAL A 80 -32.16 -17.21 2.97
N SER A 81 -32.62 -18.10 3.85
CA SER A 81 -31.74 -19.02 4.57
C SER A 81 -31.08 -20.02 3.61
N PHE A 82 -31.84 -20.52 2.64
CA PHE A 82 -31.33 -21.39 1.58
C PHE A 82 -30.27 -20.67 0.72
N ASN A 83 -30.52 -19.43 0.31
CA ASN A 83 -29.55 -18.61 -0.44
C ASN A 83 -28.26 -18.39 0.35
N LYS A 84 -28.39 -18.12 1.65
CA LYS A 84 -27.25 -18.00 2.55
C LYS A 84 -26.46 -19.32 2.66
N CYS A 85 -27.14 -20.46 2.73
CA CYS A 85 -26.51 -21.78 2.65
C CYS A 85 -25.88 -22.05 1.28
N MET A 86 -26.44 -21.56 0.17
CA MET A 86 -25.81 -21.69 -1.15
C MET A 86 -24.52 -20.86 -1.28
N ILE A 87 -24.49 -19.68 -0.67
CA ILE A 87 -23.30 -18.82 -0.66
C ILE A 87 -22.16 -19.52 0.08
N PHE A 88 -22.39 -19.97 1.32
CA PHE A 88 -21.34 -20.45 2.23
C PHE A 88 -21.23 -21.97 2.42
N GLY A 89 -22.27 -22.73 2.07
CA GLY A 89 -22.41 -24.14 2.44
C GLY A 89 -21.71 -25.14 1.54
N SER A 90 -21.31 -24.73 0.33
CA SER A 90 -20.46 -25.56 -0.53
C SER A 90 -19.66 -24.75 -1.56
N ASP A 91 -18.38 -25.10 -1.67
CA ASP A 91 -17.44 -24.61 -2.69
C ASP A 91 -17.56 -25.36 -4.03
N THR A 92 -18.32 -26.46 -4.09
CA THR A 92 -18.47 -27.27 -5.32
C THR A 92 -19.51 -26.72 -6.29
N ILE A 93 -20.42 -25.86 -5.82
CA ILE A 93 -21.40 -25.19 -6.69
C ILE A 93 -20.65 -24.07 -7.42
N GLN A 94 -20.65 -24.12 -8.75
CA GLN A 94 -19.94 -23.15 -9.59
C GLN A 94 -20.44 -21.72 -9.36
N ASP A 95 -19.52 -20.76 -9.34
CA ASP A 95 -19.82 -19.34 -9.13
C ASP A 95 -20.82 -18.78 -10.16
N ASP A 96 -20.77 -19.27 -11.40
CA ASP A 96 -21.70 -18.86 -12.46
C ASP A 96 -23.14 -19.31 -12.17
N ILE A 97 -23.31 -20.50 -11.57
CA ILE A 97 -24.62 -21.02 -11.14
C ILE A 97 -25.14 -20.19 -9.95
N LYS A 98 -24.27 -19.88 -8.97
CA LYS A 98 -24.64 -19.01 -7.85
C LYS A 98 -25.05 -17.63 -8.35
N SER A 99 -24.29 -17.06 -9.29
CA SER A 99 -24.56 -15.77 -9.90
C SER A 99 -25.91 -15.76 -10.63
N SER A 100 -26.20 -16.78 -11.44
CA SER A 100 -27.45 -16.84 -12.21
C SER A 100 -28.70 -17.02 -11.34
N LEU A 101 -28.57 -17.69 -10.19
CA LEU A 101 -29.68 -17.88 -9.25
C LEU A 101 -29.92 -16.65 -8.38
N LEU A 102 -28.87 -16.01 -7.88
CA LEU A 102 -29.00 -14.96 -6.84
C LEU A 102 -29.19 -13.56 -7.42
N LEU A 103 -28.61 -13.26 -8.59
CA LEU A 103 -28.66 -11.91 -9.16
C LEU A 103 -30.03 -11.61 -9.80
N PRO A 104 -30.54 -10.37 -9.66
CA PRO A 104 -31.71 -9.95 -10.41
C PRO A 104 -31.42 -9.89 -11.91
N ASN A 105 -32.43 -10.15 -12.73
CA ASN A 105 -32.28 -10.18 -14.19
C ASN A 105 -32.27 -8.77 -14.81
N THR A 106 -32.91 -7.80 -14.15
CA THR A 106 -33.07 -6.43 -14.66
C THR A 106 -32.83 -5.40 -13.57
N THR A 107 -32.45 -4.19 -13.97
CA THR A 107 -32.33 -3.03 -13.07
C THR A 107 -33.69 -2.52 -12.59
N ASP A 108 -34.73 -2.65 -13.41
CA ASP A 108 -36.09 -2.15 -13.11
C ASP A 108 -36.69 -2.80 -11.84
N GLN A 109 -36.36 -4.08 -11.59
CA GLN A 109 -36.76 -4.78 -10.37
C GLN A 109 -36.15 -4.14 -9.12
N ILE A 110 -34.86 -3.76 -9.20
CA ILE A 110 -34.14 -3.10 -8.11
C ILE A 110 -34.73 -1.71 -7.87
N ASP A 111 -34.94 -0.95 -8.95
CA ASP A 111 -35.50 0.41 -8.89
C ASP A 111 -36.88 0.42 -8.25
N SER A 112 -37.76 -0.51 -8.64
CA SER A 112 -39.11 -0.63 -8.07
C SER A 112 -39.09 -0.92 -6.57
N ILE A 113 -38.19 -1.80 -6.12
CA ILE A 113 -38.01 -2.11 -4.70
C ILE A 113 -37.50 -0.86 -3.94
N PHE A 114 -36.48 -0.20 -4.45
CA PHE A 114 -35.88 0.97 -3.81
C PHE A 114 -36.80 2.19 -3.77
N ASP A 115 -37.52 2.49 -4.87
CA ASP A 115 -38.50 3.56 -4.93
C ASP A 115 -39.58 3.37 -3.86
N ARG A 116 -40.02 2.14 -3.63
CA ARG A 116 -40.98 1.83 -2.57
C ARG A 116 -40.41 2.05 -1.18
N ILE A 117 -39.19 1.56 -0.90
CA ILE A 117 -38.54 1.76 0.40
C ILE A 117 -38.40 3.26 0.70
N LYS A 118 -38.05 4.05 -0.32
CA LYS A 118 -37.95 5.52 -0.24
C LYS A 118 -39.31 6.16 0.06
N GLN A 119 -40.34 5.79 -0.69
CA GLN A 119 -41.70 6.36 -0.57
C GLN A 119 -42.47 5.89 0.68
N SER A 120 -42.08 4.78 1.30
CA SER A 120 -42.78 4.25 2.48
C SER A 120 -42.75 5.25 3.64
N LYS A 121 -43.94 5.61 4.15
CA LYS A 121 -44.12 6.53 5.29
C LYS A 121 -44.14 5.80 6.64
N HIS A 122 -44.15 4.46 6.62
CA HIS A 122 -44.20 3.65 7.82
C HIS A 122 -42.80 3.09 8.11
N ASP A 123 -42.14 3.61 9.15
CA ASP A 123 -40.73 3.27 9.42
C ASP A 123 -40.50 1.78 9.73
N ASN A 124 -41.52 1.08 10.23
CA ASN A 124 -41.51 -0.37 10.51
C ASN A 124 -42.25 -1.18 9.44
N ASP A 125 -42.25 -0.74 8.18
CA ASP A 125 -42.87 -1.48 7.08
C ASP A 125 -42.19 -2.87 6.95
N PRO A 126 -42.91 -3.99 7.15
CA PRO A 126 -42.34 -5.33 7.10
C PRO A 126 -41.68 -5.64 5.75
N PHE A 127 -42.12 -5.00 4.67
CA PHE A 127 -41.49 -5.14 3.36
C PHE A 127 -40.01 -4.77 3.39
N ILE A 128 -39.66 -3.67 4.06
CA ILE A 128 -38.29 -3.17 4.11
C ILE A 128 -37.39 -4.22 4.77
N SER A 129 -37.87 -4.85 5.84
CA SER A 129 -37.15 -5.93 6.53
C SER A 129 -36.90 -7.14 5.62
N PHE A 130 -37.87 -7.51 4.78
CA PHE A 130 -37.68 -8.62 3.83
C PHE A 130 -36.74 -8.26 2.69
N ALA A 131 -36.90 -7.08 2.10
CA ALA A 131 -36.02 -6.59 1.05
C ALA A 131 -34.57 -6.49 1.54
N SER A 132 -34.36 -6.01 2.78
CA SER A 132 -33.04 -5.99 3.44
C SER A 132 -32.37 -7.36 3.43
N LEU A 133 -33.07 -8.44 3.77
CA LEU A 133 -32.49 -9.79 3.81
C LEU A 133 -31.97 -10.25 2.43
N TRP A 134 -32.64 -9.86 1.35
CA TRP A 134 -32.17 -10.16 -0.01
C TRP A 134 -30.91 -9.38 -0.38
N PHE A 135 -30.90 -8.07 -0.10
CA PHE A 135 -29.74 -7.23 -0.37
C PHE A 135 -28.54 -7.57 0.53
N ASP A 136 -28.77 -7.99 1.77
CA ASP A 136 -27.74 -8.50 2.67
C ASP A 136 -27.14 -9.80 2.09
N ASN A 137 -27.97 -10.74 1.60
CA ASN A 137 -27.49 -11.95 0.92
C ASN A 137 -26.69 -11.65 -0.35
N LEU A 138 -27.14 -10.68 -1.16
CA LEU A 138 -26.36 -10.21 -2.31
C LEU A 138 -25.00 -9.65 -1.86
N SER A 139 -24.97 -8.91 -0.76
CA SER A 139 -23.72 -8.36 -0.23
C SER A 139 -22.80 -9.47 0.27
N PHE A 140 -23.32 -10.49 0.97
CA PHE A 140 -22.52 -11.67 1.33
C PHE A 140 -22.00 -12.42 0.10
N PHE A 141 -22.82 -12.57 -0.94
CA PHE A 141 -22.41 -13.18 -2.19
C PHE A 141 -21.27 -12.40 -2.86
N VAL A 142 -21.38 -11.08 -3.00
CA VAL A 142 -20.32 -10.26 -3.61
C VAL A 142 -19.05 -10.26 -2.76
N HIS A 143 -19.16 -10.34 -1.43
CA HIS A 143 -18.00 -10.43 -0.54
C HIS A 143 -17.20 -11.72 -0.79
N GLU A 144 -17.89 -12.86 -0.88
CA GLU A 144 -17.26 -14.15 -1.17
C GLU A 144 -16.80 -14.27 -2.63
N PHE A 145 -17.51 -13.62 -3.56
CA PHE A 145 -17.25 -13.68 -5.00
C PHE A 145 -17.10 -12.26 -5.61
N PRO A 146 -15.98 -11.55 -5.38
CA PRO A 146 -15.82 -10.15 -5.80
C PRO A 146 -16.00 -9.89 -7.30
N ARG A 147 -15.81 -10.91 -8.16
CA ARG A 147 -16.07 -10.78 -9.60
C ARG A 147 -17.53 -10.43 -9.89
N ALA A 148 -18.47 -10.95 -9.10
CA ALA A 148 -19.90 -10.67 -9.25
C ALA A 148 -20.23 -9.18 -9.08
N GLY A 149 -19.45 -8.43 -8.29
CA GLY A 149 -19.63 -6.99 -8.10
C GLY A 149 -19.53 -6.15 -9.38
N HIS A 150 -18.95 -6.71 -10.45
CA HIS A 150 -18.86 -6.06 -11.77
C HIS A 150 -20.10 -6.29 -12.65
N SER A 151 -21.12 -7.02 -12.16
CA SER A 151 -22.34 -7.22 -12.93
C SER A 151 -23.08 -5.88 -13.13
N PRO A 152 -23.70 -5.65 -14.31
CA PRO A 152 -24.40 -4.39 -14.58
C PRO A 152 -25.49 -4.08 -13.54
N THR A 153 -26.19 -5.10 -13.04
CA THR A 153 -27.25 -4.95 -12.04
C THR A 153 -26.72 -4.54 -10.67
N LEU A 154 -25.59 -5.11 -10.22
CA LEU A 154 -24.97 -4.73 -8.94
C LEU A 154 -24.27 -3.37 -9.02
N VAL A 155 -23.69 -3.04 -10.18
CA VAL A 155 -23.17 -1.69 -10.44
C VAL A 155 -24.31 -0.67 -10.32
N HIS A 156 -25.41 -0.86 -11.04
CA HIS A 156 -26.59 0.02 -10.97
C HIS A 156 -27.16 0.13 -9.55
N MET A 157 -27.31 -1.00 -8.86
CA MET A 157 -27.79 -1.04 -7.47
C MET A 157 -26.96 -0.15 -6.54
N ASN A 158 -25.63 -0.22 -6.62
CA ASN A 158 -24.76 0.57 -5.75
C ASN A 158 -24.72 2.05 -6.13
N HIS A 159 -24.90 2.40 -7.41
CA HIS A 159 -25.08 3.79 -7.84
C HIS A 159 -26.38 4.38 -7.27
N TYR A 160 -27.48 3.62 -7.37
CA TYR A 160 -28.76 4.01 -6.77
C TYR A 160 -28.62 4.17 -5.25
N ILE A 161 -28.00 3.19 -4.57
CA ILE A 161 -27.81 3.22 -3.11
C ILE A 161 -27.06 4.48 -2.68
N THR A 162 -25.98 4.81 -3.36
CA THR A 162 -25.18 5.99 -3.00
C THR A 162 -25.96 7.27 -3.22
N GLY A 163 -26.55 7.46 -4.41
CA GLY A 163 -27.25 8.71 -4.75
C GLY A 163 -28.53 8.96 -3.97
N HIS A 164 -29.28 7.90 -3.63
CA HIS A 164 -30.63 8.04 -3.05
C HIS A 164 -30.73 7.69 -1.57
N PHE A 165 -29.84 6.84 -1.04
CA PHE A 165 -29.86 6.45 0.37
C PHE A 165 -28.68 7.07 1.12
N ILE A 166 -27.42 6.79 0.75
CA ILE A 166 -26.24 7.23 1.51
C ILE A 166 -26.07 8.77 1.49
N LEU A 167 -26.19 9.40 0.31
CA LEU A 167 -26.07 10.85 0.14
C LEU A 167 -27.37 11.62 0.48
N SER A 168 -28.31 10.98 1.17
CA SER A 168 -29.56 11.62 1.59
C SER A 168 -29.44 12.33 2.95
N ASP A 169 -30.28 13.34 3.18
CA ASP A 169 -30.43 13.97 4.50
C ASP A 169 -30.99 12.99 5.54
N THR A 170 -31.78 12.00 5.11
CA THR A 170 -32.33 10.96 5.98
C THR A 170 -31.22 10.11 6.59
N PHE A 171 -30.23 9.68 5.79
CA PHE A 171 -29.08 8.94 6.29
C PHE A 171 -28.29 9.78 7.30
N LYS A 172 -28.08 11.06 6.99
CA LYS A 172 -27.40 12.00 7.90
C LYS A 172 -28.15 12.16 9.23
N CYS A 173 -29.47 12.26 9.19
CA CYS A 173 -30.30 12.28 10.39
C CYS A 173 -30.13 11.01 11.23
N TYR A 174 -30.21 9.84 10.60
CA TYR A 174 -30.09 8.55 11.30
C TYR A 174 -28.70 8.31 11.90
N ILE A 175 -27.62 8.68 11.22
CA ILE A 175 -26.26 8.54 11.79
C ILE A 175 -26.06 9.47 13.00
N THR A 176 -26.58 10.70 12.94
CA THR A 176 -26.55 11.63 14.08
C THR A 176 -27.42 11.11 15.24
N GLN A 177 -28.57 10.50 14.96
CA GLN A 177 -29.40 9.87 15.99
C GLN A 177 -28.69 8.71 16.70
N LEU A 178 -28.02 7.83 15.94
CA LEU A 178 -27.23 6.73 16.50
C LEU A 178 -26.01 7.21 17.29
N SER A 179 -25.56 8.46 17.08
CA SER A 179 -24.44 9.05 17.83
C SER A 179 -24.80 9.40 19.29
N ASN A 180 -26.09 9.34 19.67
CA ASN A 180 -26.54 9.58 21.04
C ASN A 180 -26.29 8.37 21.94
N LEU A 181 -25.76 8.60 23.15
CA LEU A 181 -25.40 7.53 24.11
C LEU A 181 -26.62 6.80 24.70
N GLN A 182 -27.79 7.46 24.77
CA GLN A 182 -29.02 6.87 25.26
C GLN A 182 -29.96 6.60 24.09
N LEU A 183 -29.93 5.37 23.58
CA LEU A 183 -30.80 4.92 22.51
C LEU A 183 -32.02 4.21 23.08
N SER A 184 -33.21 4.64 22.68
CA SER A 184 -34.43 3.86 22.90
C SER A 184 -34.43 2.65 21.95
N PRO A 185 -34.83 1.44 22.38
CA PRO A 185 -35.01 0.29 21.48
C PRO A 185 -35.96 0.59 20.30
N SER A 186 -36.87 1.55 20.47
CA SER A 186 -37.79 2.01 19.41
C SER A 186 -37.10 2.72 18.24
N ILE A 187 -35.80 3.02 18.33
CA ILE A 187 -35.05 3.70 17.28
C ILE A 187 -34.72 2.78 16.11
N PHE A 188 -34.54 1.46 16.35
CA PHE A 188 -34.15 0.53 15.30
C PHE A 188 -35.34 0.08 14.45
N THR A 189 -35.88 1.03 13.69
CA THR A 189 -36.97 0.76 12.75
C THR A 189 -36.46 0.01 11.53
N SER A 190 -37.34 -0.71 10.82
CA SER A 190 -36.97 -1.41 9.58
C SER A 190 -36.31 -0.48 8.55
N LYS A 191 -36.83 0.74 8.41
CA LYS A 191 -36.29 1.77 7.52
C LYS A 191 -34.93 2.27 8.00
N GLN A 192 -34.75 2.53 9.29
CA GLN A 192 -33.46 2.96 9.81
C GLN A 192 -32.40 1.87 9.69
N LEU A 193 -32.75 0.60 9.92
CA LEU A 193 -31.84 -0.53 9.71
C LEU A 193 -31.46 -0.70 8.23
N PHE A 194 -32.38 -0.53 7.30
CA PHE A 194 -32.05 -0.54 5.87
C PHE A 194 -31.00 0.52 5.53
N TYR A 195 -31.20 1.76 6.00
CA TYR A 195 -30.28 2.86 5.77
C TYR A 195 -28.93 2.65 6.47
N MET A 196 -28.92 2.22 7.73
CA MET A 196 -27.71 2.21 8.56
C MET A 196 -26.96 0.87 8.56
N LYS A 197 -27.57 -0.21 8.05
CA LYS A 197 -26.98 -1.55 7.96
C LYS A 197 -26.88 -2.03 6.51
N THR A 198 -28.02 -2.27 5.86
CA THR A 198 -28.07 -2.87 4.51
C THR A 198 -27.37 -2.01 3.45
N CYS A 199 -27.63 -0.69 3.41
CA CYS A 199 -26.99 0.19 2.44
C CYS A 199 -25.45 0.28 2.62
N PRO A 200 -24.91 0.53 3.84
CA PRO A 200 -23.46 0.51 4.07
C PRO A 200 -22.83 -0.85 3.79
N LEU A 201 -23.52 -1.95 4.10
CA LEU A 201 -23.04 -3.30 3.81
C LEU A 201 -22.86 -3.51 2.30
N ALA A 202 -23.88 -3.20 1.51
CA ALA A 202 -23.85 -3.32 0.06
C ALA A 202 -22.75 -2.44 -0.56
N LEU A 203 -22.71 -1.16 -0.17
CA LEU A 203 -21.73 -0.22 -0.71
C LEU A 203 -20.30 -0.58 -0.30
N GLY A 204 -20.10 -1.00 0.96
CA GLY A 204 -18.80 -1.41 1.48
C GLY A 204 -18.25 -2.63 0.76
N VAL A 205 -19.09 -3.64 0.51
CA VAL A 205 -18.67 -4.82 -0.24
C VAL A 205 -18.43 -4.49 -1.72
N TYR A 206 -19.23 -3.61 -2.32
CA TYR A 206 -19.01 -3.17 -3.69
C TYR A 206 -17.65 -2.49 -3.86
N PHE A 207 -17.26 -1.56 -2.98
CA PHE A 207 -15.93 -0.96 -3.05
C PHE A 207 -14.79 -1.93 -2.74
N TYR A 208 -15.04 -2.97 -1.95
CA TYR A 208 -14.08 -4.05 -1.75
C TYR A 208 -13.77 -4.81 -3.05
N THR A 209 -14.66 -4.80 -4.06
CA THR A 209 -14.39 -5.42 -5.36
C THR A 209 -13.53 -4.58 -6.30
N ASN A 210 -13.12 -3.38 -5.86
CA ASN A 210 -12.37 -2.39 -6.66
C ASN A 210 -13.04 -2.03 -7.99
N PRO A 211 -14.23 -1.39 -7.96
CA PRO A 211 -14.94 -0.98 -9.15
C PRO A 211 -14.14 0.04 -9.96
N LYS A 212 -14.14 -0.08 -11.29
CA LYS A 212 -13.35 0.80 -12.18
C LYS A 212 -14.01 2.14 -12.46
N ILE A 213 -15.34 2.18 -12.45
CA ILE A 213 -16.15 3.35 -12.81
C ILE A 213 -17.21 3.48 -11.73
N PHE A 214 -17.28 4.67 -11.12
CA PHE A 214 -18.32 5.04 -10.18
C PHE A 214 -18.60 6.53 -10.33
N ASP A 215 -19.87 6.91 -10.36
CA ASP A 215 -20.27 8.29 -10.68
C ASP A 215 -19.92 9.31 -9.59
N TYR A 216 -19.74 8.85 -8.34
CA TYR A 216 -19.46 9.70 -7.19
C TYR A 216 -17.99 9.64 -6.79
N THR A 217 -17.45 10.77 -6.37
CA THR A 217 -16.09 10.85 -5.84
C THR A 217 -16.05 10.49 -4.36
N LEU A 218 -14.87 10.06 -3.87
CA LEU A 218 -14.70 9.80 -2.45
C LEU A 218 -14.87 11.08 -1.62
N ASP A 219 -14.40 12.21 -2.13
CA ASP A 219 -14.52 13.52 -1.48
C ASP A 219 -16.00 13.87 -1.24
N GLU A 220 -16.86 13.73 -2.26
CA GLU A 220 -18.31 13.97 -2.14
C GLU A 220 -18.97 13.12 -1.04
N ILE A 221 -18.61 11.84 -0.97
CA ILE A 221 -19.15 10.93 0.05
C ILE A 221 -18.65 11.35 1.44
N LEU A 222 -17.34 11.54 1.61
CA LEU A 222 -16.76 11.87 2.91
C LEU A 222 -17.17 13.25 3.42
N GLU A 223 -17.34 14.24 2.55
CA GLU A 223 -17.89 15.55 2.91
C GLU A 223 -19.30 15.44 3.49
N HIS A 224 -20.13 14.53 2.95
CA HIS A 224 -21.51 14.36 3.42
C HIS A 224 -21.60 13.61 4.75
N ILE A 225 -20.88 12.49 4.88
CA ILE A 225 -21.07 11.52 5.99
C ILE A 225 -19.87 11.36 6.94
N GLY A 226 -18.66 11.78 6.55
CA GLY A 226 -17.42 11.49 7.29
C GLY A 226 -17.40 12.05 8.71
N ASN A 227 -17.81 13.31 8.89
CA ASN A 227 -17.84 13.94 10.22
C ASN A 227 -18.83 13.28 11.18
N GLU A 228 -20.02 12.91 10.70
CA GLU A 228 -21.03 12.25 11.53
C GLU A 228 -20.64 10.81 11.85
N TYR A 229 -19.96 10.13 10.92
CA TYR A 229 -19.36 8.82 11.18
C TYR A 229 -18.32 8.87 12.31
N LEU A 230 -17.38 9.82 12.27
CA LEU A 230 -16.36 9.92 13.30
C LEU A 230 -16.97 10.21 14.69
N LYS A 231 -17.98 11.08 14.77
CA LYS A 231 -18.71 11.36 16.02
C LYS A 231 -19.42 10.12 16.55
N LEU A 232 -20.07 9.34 15.66
CA LEU A 232 -20.73 8.10 16.03
C LEU A 232 -19.76 7.13 16.69
N ILE A 233 -18.62 6.85 16.02
CA ILE A 233 -17.61 5.93 16.52
C ILE A 233 -17.02 6.42 17.85
N GLN A 234 -16.66 7.70 17.93
CA GLN A 234 -16.10 8.27 19.15
C GLN A 234 -17.06 8.15 20.34
N ASN A 235 -18.36 8.39 20.14
CA ASN A 235 -19.35 8.33 21.21
C ASN A 235 -19.66 6.89 21.63
N GLN A 236 -19.91 5.99 20.67
CA GLN A 236 -20.43 4.66 20.96
C GLN A 236 -19.37 3.67 21.46
N THR A 237 -18.09 3.83 21.10
CA THR A 237 -17.06 2.83 21.43
C THR A 237 -16.69 2.76 22.91
N HIS A 238 -17.15 3.70 23.73
CA HIS A 238 -17.03 3.61 25.18
C HIS A 238 -18.08 2.70 25.84
N SER A 239 -19.13 2.31 25.10
CA SER A 239 -20.24 1.49 25.59
C SER A 239 -20.42 0.20 24.80
N VAL A 240 -19.34 -0.34 24.22
CA VAL A 240 -19.35 -1.55 23.37
C VAL A 240 -20.05 -2.74 24.05
N GLU A 241 -19.85 -2.89 25.37
CA GLU A 241 -20.47 -3.94 26.19
C GLU A 241 -22.00 -3.84 26.30
N PHE A 242 -22.59 -2.68 25.98
CA PHE A 242 -24.03 -2.43 26.04
C PHE A 242 -24.69 -2.33 24.67
N TRP A 243 -23.95 -2.58 23.59
CA TRP A 243 -24.53 -2.50 22.25
C TRP A 243 -25.60 -3.58 22.04
N SER A 244 -26.76 -3.17 21.54
CA SER A 244 -27.75 -4.13 21.05
C SER A 244 -27.26 -4.80 19.77
N LYS A 245 -27.89 -5.91 19.39
CA LYS A 245 -27.59 -6.61 18.13
C LYS A 245 -27.74 -5.70 16.91
N GLU A 246 -28.76 -4.83 16.94
CA GLU A 246 -29.04 -3.85 15.90
C GLU A 246 -27.94 -2.79 15.81
N LEU A 247 -27.52 -2.21 16.94
CA LEU A 247 -26.46 -1.21 16.99
C LEU A 247 -25.14 -1.80 16.51
N LEU A 248 -24.79 -3.00 16.99
CA LEU A 248 -23.63 -3.76 16.53
C LEU A 248 -23.67 -3.88 15.00
N GLY A 249 -24.76 -4.41 14.44
CA GLY A 249 -24.91 -4.57 12.99
C GLY A 249 -24.73 -3.28 12.19
N CYS A 250 -25.30 -2.15 12.65
CA CYS A 250 -25.10 -0.85 12.02
C CYS A 250 -23.63 -0.40 12.06
N ILE A 251 -22.99 -0.45 13.23
CA ILE A 251 -21.59 -0.03 13.39
C ILE A 251 -20.66 -0.94 12.59
N SER A 252 -20.86 -2.26 12.59
CA SER A 252 -20.10 -3.22 11.78
C SER A 252 -20.10 -2.84 10.30
N CYS A 253 -21.28 -2.56 9.75
CA CYS A 253 -21.44 -2.25 8.33
C CYS A 253 -20.88 -0.86 7.97
N LEU A 254 -21.03 0.13 8.84
CA LEU A 254 -20.46 1.47 8.65
C LEU A 254 -18.93 1.45 8.68
N ILE A 255 -18.31 0.75 9.64
CA ILE A 255 -16.84 0.60 9.71
C ILE A 255 -16.34 -0.12 8.45
N SER A 256 -16.99 -1.21 8.07
CA SER A 256 -16.67 -1.95 6.84
C SER A 256 -16.74 -1.05 5.59
N CYS A 257 -17.82 -0.28 5.47
CA CYS A 257 -18.03 0.66 4.36
C CYS A 257 -16.94 1.73 4.28
N MET A 258 -16.67 2.42 5.39
CA MET A 258 -15.64 3.46 5.46
C MET A 258 -14.25 2.93 5.14
N ARG A 259 -13.92 1.74 5.66
CA ARG A 259 -12.67 1.05 5.35
C ARG A 259 -12.55 0.77 3.85
N SER A 260 -13.58 0.23 3.22
CA SER A 260 -13.57 -0.06 1.78
C SER A 260 -13.42 1.21 0.94
N LEU A 261 -14.16 2.28 1.28
CA LEU A 261 -14.13 3.57 0.59
C LEU A 261 -12.73 4.21 0.59
N LEU A 262 -12.07 4.23 1.75
CA LEU A 262 -10.76 4.88 1.91
C LEU A 262 -9.61 4.18 1.17
N TRP A 263 -9.77 2.90 0.83
CA TRP A 263 -8.76 2.09 0.14
C TRP A 263 -9.18 1.63 -1.25
N TRP A 264 -10.24 2.22 -1.80
CA TRP A 264 -10.77 1.83 -3.10
C TRP A 264 -9.78 2.07 -4.25
N ASP A 265 -9.08 3.20 -4.30
CA ASP A 265 -8.18 3.55 -5.41
C ASP A 265 -6.72 3.10 -5.23
N GLY A 266 -6.41 2.30 -4.21
CA GLY A 266 -5.10 1.68 -4.01
C GLY A 266 -4.61 1.61 -2.56
N GLU A 267 -3.50 0.89 -2.37
CA GLU A 267 -2.93 0.54 -1.05
C GLU A 267 -2.20 1.70 -0.34
N ASN A 268 -2.08 2.88 -0.96
CA ASN A 268 -1.22 3.95 -0.46
C ASN A 268 -1.83 4.79 0.68
N GLY A 269 -3.12 4.60 1.01
CA GLY A 269 -3.79 5.32 2.09
C GLY A 269 -3.77 6.84 1.94
N THR A 270 -3.62 7.35 0.70
CA THR A 270 -3.49 8.79 0.38
C THR A 270 -4.73 9.58 0.81
N LYS A 271 -5.89 8.93 0.79
CA LYS A 271 -7.20 9.48 1.13
C LYS A 271 -7.53 9.49 2.62
N LEU A 272 -6.70 8.88 3.48
CA LEU A 272 -6.92 8.92 4.93
C LEU A 272 -7.00 10.34 5.47
N LYS A 273 -6.26 11.28 4.88
CA LYS A 273 -6.25 12.70 5.28
C LYS A 273 -7.58 13.41 5.04
N LEU A 274 -8.44 12.87 4.16
CA LEU A 274 -9.78 13.42 3.91
C LEU A 274 -10.72 13.18 5.09
N LEU A 275 -10.62 11.99 5.72
CA LEU A 275 -11.40 11.68 6.92
C LEU A 275 -10.72 12.22 8.19
N PHE A 276 -9.39 12.07 8.30
CA PHE A 276 -8.62 12.48 9.48
C PHE A 276 -7.79 13.72 9.17
N SER A 277 -8.34 14.89 9.51
CA SER A 277 -7.68 16.18 9.29
C SER A 277 -6.42 16.40 10.16
N THR A 278 -6.28 15.63 11.25
CA THR A 278 -5.13 15.72 12.17
C THR A 278 -4.65 14.35 12.62
N GLU A 279 -3.36 14.22 12.92
CA GLU A 279 -2.78 13.00 13.52
C GLU A 279 -3.49 12.64 14.84
N LYS A 280 -3.88 13.65 15.63
CA LYS A 280 -4.64 13.44 16.88
C LYS A 280 -5.99 12.75 16.64
N ALA A 281 -6.71 13.15 15.59
CA ALA A 281 -7.98 12.52 15.22
C ALA A 281 -7.77 11.07 14.78
N LEU A 282 -6.73 10.80 13.99
CA LEU A 282 -6.35 9.44 13.61
C LEU A 282 -6.01 8.58 14.84
N CYS A 283 -5.21 9.09 15.76
CA CYS A 283 -4.86 8.41 17.01
C CYS A 283 -6.10 8.11 17.88
N ALA A 284 -7.03 9.06 18.01
CA ALA A 284 -8.28 8.83 18.74
C ALA A 284 -9.08 7.69 18.09
N TYR A 285 -9.23 7.72 16.77
CA TYR A 285 -9.94 6.68 16.03
C TYR A 285 -9.28 5.29 16.14
N ILE A 286 -7.94 5.23 16.13
CA ILE A 286 -7.20 3.98 16.38
C ILE A 286 -7.55 3.43 17.77
N GLN A 287 -7.63 4.28 18.79
CA GLN A 287 -8.04 3.84 20.14
C GLN A 287 -9.49 3.34 20.16
N ASP A 288 -10.39 4.02 19.46
CA ASP A 288 -11.80 3.61 19.36
C ASP A 288 -11.93 2.22 18.71
N MET A 289 -11.19 1.96 17.63
CA MET A 289 -11.13 0.63 17.00
C MET A 289 -10.54 -0.43 17.93
N ILE A 290 -9.49 -0.10 18.69
CA ILE A 290 -8.88 -1.03 19.64
C ILE A 290 -9.85 -1.37 20.78
N ARG A 291 -10.68 -0.43 21.25
CA ARG A 291 -11.73 -0.73 22.24
C ARG A 291 -12.76 -1.73 21.73
N ILE A 292 -13.15 -1.63 20.45
CA ILE A 292 -14.02 -2.61 19.81
C ILE A 292 -13.33 -3.98 19.77
N VAL A 293 -12.06 -4.01 19.34
CA VAL A 293 -11.29 -5.24 19.23
C VAL A 293 -11.06 -5.89 20.59
N ASP A 294 -10.87 -5.14 21.67
CA ASP A 294 -10.63 -5.65 23.03
C ASP A 294 -11.86 -6.30 23.68
N TYR A 295 -13.06 -6.11 23.12
CA TYR A 295 -14.28 -6.67 23.71
C TYR A 295 -14.39 -8.19 23.49
N LYS A 296 -13.98 -8.94 24.51
CA LYS A 296 -13.75 -10.39 24.47
C LYS A 296 -14.98 -11.24 24.16
N ASP A 297 -16.18 -10.77 24.47
CA ASP A 297 -17.40 -11.54 24.22
C ASP A 297 -17.64 -11.77 22.71
N TYR A 298 -17.11 -10.89 21.85
CA TYR A 298 -17.18 -11.09 20.40
C TYR A 298 -16.42 -12.32 19.95
N TYR A 299 -15.31 -12.69 20.58
CA TYR A 299 -14.41 -13.75 20.09
C TYR A 299 -15.11 -15.11 20.04
N ALA A 300 -15.94 -15.41 21.04
CA ALA A 300 -16.70 -16.65 21.13
C ALA A 300 -17.80 -16.77 20.06
N HIS A 301 -18.22 -15.66 19.48
CA HIS A 301 -19.29 -15.58 18.48
C HIS A 301 -18.76 -15.40 17.06
N VAL A 302 -17.44 -15.31 16.87
CA VAL A 302 -16.83 -15.28 15.53
C VAL A 302 -17.09 -16.60 14.82
N MET A 303 -17.68 -16.52 13.63
CA MET A 303 -17.98 -17.67 12.78
C MET A 303 -16.81 -17.94 11.81
N THR A 304 -16.79 -19.11 11.18
CA THR A 304 -15.77 -19.45 10.17
C THR A 304 -15.95 -18.72 8.84
N HIS A 305 -17.09 -18.06 8.64
CA HIS A 305 -17.46 -17.32 7.44
C HIS A 305 -17.86 -15.88 7.80
N TRP A 306 -17.76 -14.97 6.84
CA TRP A 306 -18.10 -13.56 7.02
C TRP A 306 -19.62 -13.35 6.96
N ILE A 307 -20.32 -13.68 8.05
CA ILE A 307 -21.78 -13.95 7.98
C ILE A 307 -22.62 -13.29 9.09
N ASN A 308 -22.01 -13.02 10.25
CA ASN A 308 -22.64 -12.40 11.41
C ASN A 308 -21.91 -11.12 11.82
N ASP A 309 -22.60 -10.28 12.58
CA ASP A 309 -22.17 -8.90 12.85
C ASP A 309 -20.87 -8.84 13.68
N GLU A 310 -20.62 -9.81 14.57
CA GLU A 310 -19.37 -9.95 15.37
C GLU A 310 -18.16 -10.28 14.49
N THR A 311 -18.33 -11.18 13.52
CA THR A 311 -17.27 -11.49 12.56
C THR A 311 -16.98 -10.28 11.68
N ILE A 312 -18.03 -9.59 11.20
CA ILE A 312 -17.89 -8.40 10.36
C ILE A 312 -17.14 -7.28 11.09
N ILE A 313 -17.48 -7.00 12.36
CA ILE A 313 -16.88 -5.88 13.09
C ILE A 313 -15.41 -6.09 13.40
N LEU A 314 -15.05 -7.26 13.94
CA LEU A 314 -13.66 -7.55 14.30
C LEU A 314 -12.77 -7.58 13.07
N ASP A 315 -13.27 -8.20 12.00
CA ASP A 315 -12.58 -8.24 10.73
C ASP A 315 -12.38 -6.85 10.14
N SER A 316 -13.45 -6.04 10.09
CA SER A 316 -13.39 -4.69 9.53
C SER A 316 -12.47 -3.78 10.34
N ALA A 317 -12.56 -3.82 11.68
CA ALA A 317 -11.74 -3.01 12.57
C ALA A 317 -10.25 -3.37 12.46
N LEU A 318 -9.91 -4.67 12.50
CA LEU A 318 -8.52 -5.12 12.38
C LEU A 318 -7.93 -4.83 11.01
N LEU A 319 -8.70 -5.01 9.93
CA LEU A 319 -8.24 -4.68 8.59
C LEU A 319 -8.05 -3.17 8.41
N PHE A 320 -8.90 -2.34 9.01
CA PHE A 320 -8.71 -0.88 9.05
C PHE A 320 -7.40 -0.54 9.78
N LEU A 321 -7.18 -1.08 10.98
CA LEU A 321 -5.96 -0.88 11.76
C LEU A 321 -4.71 -1.31 10.99
N MET A 322 -4.77 -2.47 10.32
CA MET A 322 -3.69 -2.98 9.48
C MET A 322 -3.33 -1.98 8.39
N ASN A 323 -4.33 -1.53 7.64
CA ASN A 323 -4.10 -0.62 6.52
C ASN A 323 -3.56 0.74 7.01
N ILE A 324 -3.99 1.22 8.18
CA ILE A 324 -3.44 2.42 8.82
C ILE A 324 -1.97 2.22 9.16
N VAL A 325 -1.60 1.13 9.86
CA VAL A 325 -0.21 0.95 10.33
C VAL A 325 0.77 0.76 9.17
N GLN A 326 0.32 0.17 8.06
CA GLN A 326 1.13 -0.06 6.86
C GLN A 326 1.28 1.19 5.99
N SER A 327 0.23 2.02 5.87
CA SER A 327 0.25 3.22 5.04
C SER A 327 0.78 4.46 5.75
N GLN A 328 0.61 4.56 7.08
CA GLN A 328 0.97 5.75 7.86
C GLN A 328 2.24 5.53 8.71
N ASN A 329 3.00 6.60 8.93
CA ASN A 329 4.14 6.58 9.86
C ASN A 329 3.69 6.71 11.34
N ILE A 330 2.82 5.80 11.80
CA ILE A 330 2.15 5.87 13.11
C ILE A 330 2.44 4.65 14.02
N ASN A 331 3.37 3.79 13.62
CA ASN A 331 3.78 2.58 14.36
C ASN A 331 4.13 2.86 15.83
N TRP A 332 4.71 4.03 16.11
CA TRP A 332 5.04 4.48 17.47
C TRP A 332 3.80 4.53 18.38
N PHE A 333 2.64 4.90 17.85
CA PHE A 333 1.41 5.03 18.64
C PHE A 333 0.87 3.67 19.02
N PHE A 334 0.83 2.73 18.09
CA PHE A 334 0.48 1.34 18.37
C PHE A 334 1.41 0.74 19.43
N ARG A 335 2.72 0.98 19.33
CA ARG A 335 3.72 0.55 20.33
C ARG A 335 3.56 1.19 21.71
N SER A 336 3.00 2.39 21.76
CA SER A 336 2.74 3.07 23.04
C SER A 336 1.62 2.39 23.84
N MET A 337 0.79 1.56 23.20
CA MET A 337 -0.30 0.83 23.85
C MET A 337 0.20 -0.51 24.40
N THR A 338 0.58 -0.52 25.68
CA THR A 338 1.24 -1.67 26.32
C THR A 338 0.40 -2.95 26.34
N GLN A 339 -0.94 -2.84 26.34
CA GLN A 339 -1.86 -3.99 26.34
C GLN A 339 -2.19 -4.52 24.95
N LEU A 340 -1.90 -3.75 23.89
CA LEU A 340 -2.29 -4.11 22.53
C LEU A 340 -1.72 -5.45 22.05
N PRO A 341 -0.45 -5.81 22.34
CA PRO A 341 0.07 -7.13 21.96
C PRO A 341 -0.72 -8.29 22.57
N ASP A 342 -1.11 -8.19 23.84
CA ASP A 342 -1.86 -9.24 24.52
C ASP A 342 -3.28 -9.37 23.94
N ILE A 343 -3.93 -8.24 23.62
CA ILE A 343 -5.24 -8.21 22.96
C ILE A 343 -5.17 -8.90 21.60
N LEU A 344 -4.22 -8.48 20.75
CA LEU A 344 -4.07 -9.03 19.40
C LEU A 344 -3.72 -10.52 19.43
N LEU A 345 -2.91 -10.96 20.39
CA LEU A 345 -2.62 -12.36 20.58
C LEU A 345 -3.89 -13.15 20.91
N GLN A 346 -4.64 -12.69 21.91
CA GLN A 346 -5.86 -13.36 22.32
C GLN A 346 -6.84 -13.48 21.15
N VAL A 347 -7.02 -12.42 20.36
CA VAL A 347 -7.84 -12.43 19.14
C VAL A 347 -7.33 -13.47 18.15
N ALA A 348 -6.02 -13.49 17.88
CA ALA A 348 -5.42 -14.38 16.89
C ALA A 348 -5.52 -15.87 17.26
N GLU A 349 -5.53 -16.20 18.55
CA GLU A 349 -5.62 -17.57 19.07
C GLU A 349 -7.06 -18.07 19.26
N THR A 350 -8.02 -17.17 19.48
CA THR A 350 -9.40 -17.55 19.83
C THR A 350 -10.37 -17.52 18.66
N CYS A 351 -10.20 -16.61 17.70
CA CYS A 351 -11.19 -16.36 16.66
C CYS A 351 -11.20 -17.47 15.59
N ALA A 352 -12.40 -17.90 15.18
CA ALA A 352 -12.56 -18.94 14.16
C ALA A 352 -12.37 -18.42 12.72
N TYR A 353 -12.60 -17.12 12.48
CA TYR A 353 -12.45 -16.51 11.16
C TYR A 353 -11.00 -16.17 10.88
N TYR A 354 -10.46 -16.74 9.80
CA TYR A 354 -9.03 -16.66 9.52
C TYR A 354 -8.52 -15.23 9.26
N ARG A 355 -9.34 -14.34 8.67
CA ARG A 355 -8.87 -13.00 8.23
C ARG A 355 -8.61 -12.12 9.44
N ILE A 356 -9.43 -12.27 10.48
CA ILE A 356 -9.23 -11.71 11.82
C ILE A 356 -7.87 -12.16 12.37
N CYS A 357 -7.58 -13.47 12.39
CA CYS A 357 -6.31 -14.00 12.90
C CYS A 357 -5.10 -13.44 12.13
N LEU A 358 -5.18 -13.40 10.80
CA LEU A 358 -4.10 -12.86 9.97
C LEU A 358 -3.88 -11.37 10.18
N CYS A 359 -4.95 -10.59 10.30
CA CYS A 359 -4.83 -9.17 10.60
C CYS A 359 -4.22 -8.95 11.99
N ALA A 360 -4.61 -9.74 12.98
CA ALA A 360 -4.03 -9.66 14.32
C ALA A 360 -2.53 -10.01 14.32
N TYR A 361 -2.11 -11.09 13.65
CA TYR A 361 -0.69 -11.45 13.54
C TYR A 361 0.12 -10.43 12.73
N GLY A 362 -0.43 -9.89 11.64
CA GLY A 362 0.27 -8.85 10.90
C GLY A 362 0.41 -7.56 11.72
N LEU A 363 -0.59 -7.17 12.53
CA LEU A 363 -0.47 -6.02 13.42
C LEU A 363 0.62 -6.27 14.48
N LEU A 364 0.64 -7.47 15.08
CA LEU A 364 1.72 -7.88 15.99
C LEU A 364 3.09 -7.76 15.32
N SER A 365 3.22 -8.13 14.04
CA SER A 365 4.48 -8.03 13.31
C SER A 365 4.97 -6.59 13.11
N GLU A 366 4.06 -5.62 13.01
CA GLU A 366 4.42 -4.22 12.87
C GLU A 366 4.83 -3.60 14.22
N ILE A 367 4.15 -4.04 15.29
CA ILE A 367 4.25 -3.43 16.62
C ILE A 367 5.41 -4.00 17.42
N LEU A 368 5.61 -5.32 17.40
CA LEU A 368 6.58 -5.97 18.28
C LEU A 368 8.02 -5.68 17.85
N THR A 369 8.87 -5.39 18.84
CA THR A 369 10.33 -5.34 18.65
C THR A 369 10.92 -6.75 18.64
N ASP A 370 12.14 -6.89 18.14
CA ASP A 370 12.85 -8.16 18.11
C ASP A 370 12.95 -8.83 19.49
N ASP A 371 13.09 -8.05 20.56
CA ASP A 371 13.18 -8.58 21.93
C ASP A 371 11.83 -8.99 22.51
N HIS A 372 10.75 -8.27 22.20
CA HIS A 372 9.40 -8.70 22.58
C HIS A 372 8.99 -9.96 21.80
N LEU A 373 9.38 -10.08 20.52
CA LEU A 373 9.17 -11.31 19.73
C LEU A 373 9.90 -12.54 20.29
N LYS A 374 11.03 -12.34 20.97
CA LYS A 374 11.75 -13.40 21.70
C LYS A 374 11.11 -13.71 23.06
N ALA A 375 10.61 -12.68 23.76
CA ALA A 375 10.05 -12.78 25.11
C ALA A 375 8.62 -13.31 25.13
N LEU A 376 7.89 -13.17 24.03
CA LEU A 376 6.61 -13.83 23.87
C LEU A 376 6.86 -15.34 23.94
N THR A 377 6.40 -15.94 25.03
CA THR A 377 6.25 -17.39 25.18
C THR A 377 5.12 -17.85 24.25
N PHE A 378 5.28 -17.59 22.96
CA PHE A 378 4.46 -18.21 21.95
C PHE A 378 4.91 -19.66 21.86
N PRO A 379 3.98 -20.62 21.92
CA PRO A 379 4.32 -21.96 21.47
C PRO A 379 4.84 -21.85 20.02
N ASP A 380 5.64 -22.82 19.58
CA ASP A 380 6.13 -22.94 18.20
C ASP A 380 5.02 -22.87 17.12
N ASP A 381 3.75 -22.78 17.53
CA ASP A 381 2.52 -22.86 16.75
C ASP A 381 2.24 -21.69 15.79
N ILE A 382 2.46 -20.40 16.10
CA ILE A 382 2.09 -19.31 15.14
C ILE A 382 2.96 -19.36 13.87
N ARG A 383 4.26 -19.66 14.05
CA ARG A 383 5.24 -19.69 12.96
C ARG A 383 5.12 -20.96 12.14
N ILE A 384 4.91 -22.09 12.81
CA ILE A 384 4.50 -23.33 12.16
C ILE A 384 3.18 -23.11 11.43
N LEU A 385 2.23 -22.36 12.00
CA LEU A 385 0.92 -22.10 11.41
C LEU A 385 1.04 -21.27 10.14
N VAL A 386 1.71 -20.11 10.14
CA VAL A 386 1.86 -19.29 8.90
C VAL A 386 2.64 -20.05 7.83
N LEU A 387 3.75 -20.72 8.18
CA LEU A 387 4.48 -21.54 7.22
C LEU A 387 3.65 -22.73 6.71
N LYS A 388 2.86 -23.36 7.57
CA LYS A 388 1.94 -24.46 7.22
C LYS A 388 0.79 -23.96 6.37
N MET A 389 0.27 -22.75 6.59
CA MET A 389 -0.75 -22.12 5.77
C MET A 389 -0.20 -21.81 4.38
N ILE A 390 1.02 -21.25 4.29
CA ILE A 390 1.72 -21.02 3.01
C ILE A 390 1.93 -22.34 2.27
N GLU A 391 2.47 -23.36 2.95
CA GLU A 391 2.71 -24.68 2.39
C GLU A 391 1.41 -25.37 1.91
N GLN A 392 0.36 -25.35 2.74
CA GLN A 392 -0.94 -25.91 2.38
C GLN A 392 -1.62 -25.12 1.27
N ALA A 393 -1.46 -23.80 1.22
CA ALA A 393 -1.94 -22.98 0.11
C ALA A 393 -1.18 -23.31 -1.20
N TRP A 394 0.14 -23.48 -1.12
CA TRP A 394 0.99 -23.75 -2.29
C TRP A 394 0.67 -25.07 -2.97
N HIS A 395 0.41 -26.11 -2.16
CA HIS A 395 0.05 -27.44 -2.65
C HIS A 395 -1.44 -27.57 -3.03
N SER A 396 -2.28 -26.57 -2.72
CA SER A 396 -3.67 -26.56 -3.16
C SER A 396 -3.77 -26.23 -4.66
N PRO A 397 -4.60 -26.94 -5.45
CA PRO A 397 -4.81 -26.64 -6.88
C PRO A 397 -5.25 -25.20 -7.15
N THR A 398 -5.95 -24.59 -6.19
CA THR A 398 -6.45 -23.21 -6.29
C THR A 398 -5.42 -22.18 -5.80
N LYS A 399 -4.23 -22.61 -5.34
CA LYS A 399 -3.23 -21.78 -4.66
C LYS A 399 -3.81 -21.00 -3.48
N LYS A 400 -4.78 -21.61 -2.79
CA LYS A 400 -5.49 -21.05 -1.65
C LYS A 400 -5.42 -21.95 -0.43
N TYR A 401 -5.34 -21.35 0.76
CA TYR A 401 -5.62 -22.02 2.03
C TYR A 401 -6.93 -21.51 2.60
N LYS A 402 -7.92 -22.40 2.79
CA LYS A 402 -9.27 -22.06 3.29
C LYS A 402 -9.84 -20.79 2.60
N GLN A 403 -9.81 -20.80 1.26
CA GLN A 403 -10.22 -19.70 0.37
C GLN A 403 -9.28 -18.48 0.21
N ILE A 404 -8.19 -18.38 0.98
CA ILE A 404 -7.25 -17.24 0.88
C ILE A 404 -6.17 -17.50 -0.16
N PRO A 405 -6.04 -16.62 -1.17
CA PRO A 405 -4.91 -16.67 -2.10
C PRO A 405 -3.57 -16.58 -1.38
N ILE A 406 -2.62 -17.42 -1.77
CA ILE A 406 -1.31 -17.52 -1.11
C ILE A 406 -0.56 -16.17 -0.98
N ILE A 407 -0.79 -15.24 -1.91
CA ILE A 407 -0.17 -13.90 -1.93
C ILE A 407 -0.37 -13.11 -0.64
N TYR A 408 -1.50 -13.26 0.05
CA TYR A 408 -1.76 -12.54 1.31
C TYR A 408 -0.86 -13.04 2.44
N PHE A 409 -0.63 -14.35 2.52
CA PHE A 409 0.32 -14.90 3.49
C PHE A 409 1.75 -14.48 3.18
N LEU A 410 2.13 -14.46 1.89
CA LEU A 410 3.46 -14.03 1.47
C LEU A 410 3.71 -12.55 1.82
N ARG A 411 2.71 -11.67 1.62
CA ARG A 411 2.79 -10.26 2.04
C ARG A 411 3.00 -10.11 3.54
N GLY A 412 2.23 -10.83 4.36
CA GLY A 412 2.44 -10.83 5.81
C GLY A 412 3.81 -11.40 6.20
N PHE A 413 4.23 -12.47 5.53
CA PHE A 413 5.52 -13.12 5.79
C PHE A 413 6.71 -12.23 5.44
N ALA A 414 6.61 -11.39 4.41
CA ALA A 414 7.66 -10.46 3.99
C ALA A 414 8.05 -9.44 5.06
N ASN A 415 7.13 -9.06 5.95
CA ASN A 415 7.44 -8.15 7.05
C ASN A 415 8.10 -8.88 8.22
N ILE A 416 7.63 -10.08 8.58
CA ILE A 416 8.23 -10.87 9.67
C ILE A 416 9.57 -11.50 9.29
N SER A 417 9.84 -11.77 8.01
CA SER A 417 11.11 -12.36 7.56
C SER A 417 12.32 -11.44 7.79
N LYS A 418 12.08 -10.14 8.01
CA LYS A 418 13.11 -9.14 8.32
C LYS A 418 13.63 -9.23 9.76
N ASN A 419 12.94 -9.96 10.62
CA ASN A 419 13.31 -10.17 12.02
C ASN A 419 14.33 -11.31 12.16
N ASP A 420 15.42 -11.07 12.89
CA ASP A 420 16.55 -12.02 12.99
C ASP A 420 16.15 -13.35 13.65
N TYR A 421 15.22 -13.31 14.60
CA TYR A 421 14.72 -14.51 15.26
C TYR A 421 13.85 -15.37 14.32
N VAL A 422 13.03 -14.73 13.48
CA VAL A 422 12.26 -15.43 12.41
C VAL A 422 13.22 -16.07 11.41
N GLN A 423 14.28 -15.37 11.00
CA GLN A 423 15.30 -15.93 10.10
C GLN A 423 15.98 -17.17 10.72
N LYS A 424 16.36 -17.10 12.00
CA LYS A 424 16.94 -18.26 12.72
C LYS A 424 15.97 -19.45 12.74
N LYS A 425 14.69 -19.22 13.05
CA LYS A 425 13.68 -20.28 13.07
C LYS A 425 13.39 -20.85 11.69
N MET A 426 13.40 -20.01 10.66
CA MET A 426 13.27 -20.44 9.28
C MET A 426 14.44 -21.36 8.88
N ALA A 427 15.66 -21.00 9.28
CA ALA A 427 16.85 -21.84 9.07
C ALA A 427 16.71 -23.21 9.75
N GLU A 428 16.22 -23.26 11.00
CA GLU A 428 15.96 -24.50 11.76
C GLU A 428 14.90 -25.39 11.07
N SER A 429 13.87 -24.80 10.45
CA SER A 429 12.80 -25.55 9.78
C SER A 429 13.22 -26.24 8.48
N ARG A 430 14.31 -25.79 7.85
CA ARG A 430 14.80 -26.26 6.53
C ARG A 430 13.78 -26.17 5.39
N LYS A 431 12.76 -25.33 5.51
CA LYS A 431 11.71 -25.13 4.48
C LYS A 431 12.05 -24.07 3.43
N ILE A 432 13.30 -23.64 3.30
CA ILE A 432 13.67 -22.56 2.35
C ILE A 432 13.39 -22.97 0.89
N SER A 433 13.45 -24.27 0.59
CA SER A 433 13.13 -24.81 -0.74
C SER A 433 11.71 -24.46 -1.19
N LEU A 434 10.75 -24.42 -0.26
CA LEU A 434 9.37 -24.02 -0.55
C LEU A 434 9.32 -22.61 -1.15
N PHE A 435 10.08 -21.66 -0.60
CA PHE A 435 10.15 -20.29 -1.12
C PHE A 435 10.90 -20.22 -2.45
N VAL A 436 11.93 -21.03 -2.63
CA VAL A 436 12.63 -21.15 -3.92
C VAL A 436 11.68 -21.63 -5.03
N GLU A 437 10.80 -22.59 -4.74
CA GLU A 437 9.79 -23.06 -5.70
C GLU A 437 8.74 -21.98 -6.02
N MET A 438 8.31 -21.21 -5.01
CA MET A 438 7.28 -20.19 -5.18
C MET A 438 7.74 -18.93 -5.91
N CYS A 439 9.04 -18.66 -5.99
CA CYS A 439 9.54 -17.37 -6.49
C CYS A 439 9.23 -17.10 -7.97
N ASP A 440 8.99 -18.14 -8.77
CA ASP A 440 8.55 -18.01 -10.16
C ASP A 440 7.11 -17.51 -10.29
N GLU A 441 6.21 -18.01 -9.45
CA GLU A 441 4.80 -17.64 -9.48
C GLU A 441 4.52 -16.34 -8.70
N TYR A 442 5.33 -16.03 -7.68
CA TYR A 442 5.09 -14.94 -6.76
C TYR A 442 6.34 -14.04 -6.57
N PRO A 443 6.43 -12.92 -7.33
CA PRO A 443 7.52 -11.94 -7.25
C PRO A 443 7.93 -11.50 -5.84
N ILE A 444 6.96 -11.31 -4.93
CA ILE A 444 7.20 -10.90 -3.54
C ILE A 444 8.12 -11.87 -2.78
N VAL A 445 8.21 -13.12 -3.22
CA VAL A 445 9.05 -14.14 -2.59
C VAL A 445 10.53 -13.81 -2.74
N TYR A 446 10.94 -13.09 -3.78
CA TYR A 446 12.31 -12.61 -3.87
C TYR A 446 12.65 -11.63 -2.73
N GLU A 447 11.73 -10.76 -2.34
CA GLU A 447 11.92 -9.87 -1.19
C GLU A 447 12.01 -10.65 0.13
N ILE A 448 11.18 -11.70 0.28
CA ILE A 448 11.24 -12.62 1.41
C ILE A 448 12.62 -13.30 1.46
N ILE A 449 13.07 -13.88 0.35
CA ILE A 449 14.36 -14.57 0.26
C ILE A 449 15.51 -13.61 0.57
N TRP A 450 15.44 -12.36 0.09
CA TRP A 450 16.46 -11.36 0.39
C TRP A 450 16.50 -11.01 1.87
N ALA A 451 15.34 -10.78 2.50
CA ALA A 451 15.27 -10.55 3.93
C ALA A 451 15.81 -11.75 4.72
N LEU A 452 15.50 -12.98 4.30
CA LEU A 452 16.00 -14.21 4.93
C LEU A 452 17.49 -14.45 4.71
N SER A 453 18.06 -14.00 3.59
CA SER A 453 19.47 -14.25 3.23
C SER A 453 20.48 -13.48 4.07
N PHE A 454 20.04 -12.61 4.99
CA PHE A 454 20.90 -12.02 6.01
C PHE A 454 21.33 -13.03 7.10
N ASN A 455 20.70 -14.22 7.16
CA ASN A 455 21.10 -15.31 8.05
C ASN A 455 22.04 -16.30 7.35
N GLN A 456 23.20 -16.56 7.96
CA GLN A 456 24.25 -17.40 7.39
C GLN A 456 23.84 -18.87 7.15
N ASP A 457 22.96 -19.44 7.97
CA ASP A 457 22.50 -20.82 7.77
C ASP A 457 21.51 -20.92 6.60
N ILE A 458 20.71 -19.88 6.38
CA ILE A 458 19.87 -19.76 5.18
C ILE A 458 20.75 -19.56 3.94
N GLN A 459 21.79 -18.73 4.00
CA GLN A 459 22.75 -18.57 2.89
C GLN A 459 23.33 -19.92 2.46
N LYS A 460 23.79 -20.75 3.41
CA LYS A 460 24.28 -22.11 3.11
C LYS A 460 23.23 -22.99 2.45
N GLN A 461 21.97 -22.92 2.90
CA GLN A 461 20.88 -23.68 2.29
C GLN A 461 20.60 -23.22 0.86
N LEU A 462 20.57 -21.91 0.60
CA LEU A 462 20.39 -21.35 -0.75
C LEU A 462 21.56 -21.69 -1.68
N LEU A 463 22.80 -21.57 -1.19
CA LEU A 463 24.02 -21.92 -1.94
C LEU A 463 24.07 -23.41 -2.32
N SER A 464 23.46 -24.29 -1.52
CA SER A 464 23.37 -25.71 -1.84
C SER A 464 22.41 -26.01 -3.02
N ASN A 465 21.53 -25.08 -3.37
CA ASN A 465 20.59 -25.19 -4.48
C ASN A 465 21.21 -24.62 -5.77
N SER A 466 22.00 -25.43 -6.47
CA SER A 466 22.68 -25.04 -7.70
C SER A 466 21.74 -24.50 -8.81
N PRO A 467 20.57 -25.12 -9.09
CA PRO A 467 19.61 -24.58 -10.05
C PRO A 467 19.15 -23.16 -9.72
N PHE A 468 18.82 -22.90 -8.45
CA PHE A 468 18.42 -21.58 -7.99
C PHE A 468 19.54 -20.56 -8.16
N MET A 469 20.79 -20.91 -7.80
CA MET A 469 21.94 -20.02 -7.93
C MET A 469 22.23 -19.61 -9.38
N ILE A 470 22.14 -20.55 -10.33
CA ILE A 470 22.30 -20.24 -11.76
C ILE A 470 21.21 -19.26 -12.21
N LYS A 471 19.95 -19.54 -11.82
CA LYS A 471 18.80 -18.72 -12.18
C LYS A 471 18.91 -17.28 -11.66
N ILE A 472 19.22 -17.07 -10.38
CA ILE A 472 19.30 -15.70 -9.82
C ILE A 472 20.48 -14.91 -10.41
N LYS A 473 21.60 -15.57 -10.73
CA LYS A 473 22.73 -14.92 -11.38
C LYS A 473 22.38 -14.44 -12.78
N GLN A 474 21.71 -15.28 -13.58
CA GLN A 474 21.22 -14.89 -14.90
C GLN A 474 20.17 -13.77 -14.82
N ALA A 475 19.18 -13.91 -13.93
CA ALA A 475 18.12 -12.93 -13.74
C ALA A 475 18.66 -11.57 -13.26
N SER A 476 19.71 -11.54 -12.44
CA SER A 476 20.34 -10.28 -12.01
C SER A 476 20.89 -9.43 -13.16
N GLN A 477 21.22 -10.06 -14.29
CA GLN A 477 21.81 -9.40 -15.46
C GLN A 477 20.78 -9.07 -16.56
N GLN A 478 19.69 -9.84 -16.65
CA GLN A 478 18.82 -9.86 -17.84
C GLN A 478 17.32 -9.63 -17.55
N HIS A 479 16.91 -9.35 -16.31
CA HIS A 479 15.50 -9.16 -15.99
C HIS A 479 14.97 -7.77 -16.43
N ASP A 480 13.79 -7.74 -17.06
CA ASP A 480 13.17 -6.54 -17.62
C ASP A 480 12.62 -5.58 -16.55
N ASP A 481 12.04 -6.12 -15.47
CA ASP A 481 11.60 -5.33 -14.31
C ASP A 481 12.81 -4.87 -13.48
N GLU A 482 13.02 -3.56 -13.42
CA GLU A 482 14.11 -2.93 -12.69
C GLU A 482 14.04 -3.19 -11.18
N GLN A 483 12.85 -3.12 -10.56
CA GLN A 483 12.71 -3.33 -9.12
C GLN A 483 13.02 -4.77 -8.75
N MET A 484 12.54 -5.71 -9.57
CA MET A 484 12.86 -7.13 -9.40
C MET A 484 14.36 -7.38 -9.55
N ARG A 485 15.00 -6.78 -10.57
CA ARG A 485 16.43 -6.89 -10.78
C ARG A 485 17.22 -6.40 -9.57
N LYS A 486 16.83 -5.28 -8.96
CA LYS A 486 17.47 -4.76 -7.74
C LYS A 486 17.33 -5.73 -6.56
N THR A 487 16.13 -6.26 -6.33
CA THR A 487 15.88 -7.27 -5.28
C THR A 487 16.73 -8.52 -5.49
N ILE A 488 16.77 -9.06 -6.70
CA ILE A 488 17.59 -10.24 -7.04
C ILE A 488 19.07 -9.96 -6.84
N HIS A 489 19.54 -8.77 -7.26
CA HIS A 489 20.92 -8.38 -7.08
C HIS A 489 21.29 -8.28 -5.58
N GLY A 490 20.39 -7.79 -4.73
CA GLY A 490 20.56 -7.84 -3.27
C GLY A 490 20.65 -9.26 -2.68
N ILE A 491 19.92 -10.23 -3.24
CA ILE A 491 20.05 -11.64 -2.86
C ILE A 491 21.44 -12.16 -3.23
N VAL A 492 21.87 -11.92 -4.48
CA VAL A 492 23.18 -12.34 -4.99
C VAL A 492 24.28 -11.73 -4.14
N TRP A 493 24.20 -10.44 -3.84
CA TRP A 493 25.09 -9.73 -2.93
C TRP A 493 25.23 -10.47 -1.59
N ASN A 494 24.13 -10.79 -0.92
CA ASN A 494 24.19 -11.51 0.36
C ASN A 494 24.79 -12.93 0.26
N LEU A 495 24.75 -13.57 -0.91
CA LEU A 495 25.23 -14.94 -1.13
C LEU A 495 26.66 -15.02 -1.64
N GLU A 496 27.22 -13.91 -2.14
CA GLU A 496 28.59 -13.86 -2.66
C GLU A 496 29.62 -13.56 -1.56
N SER A 497 30.70 -14.35 -1.53
CA SER A 497 31.76 -14.24 -0.52
C SER A 497 32.83 -13.18 -0.85
N HIS A 498 32.75 -12.54 -2.03
CA HIS A 498 33.83 -11.70 -2.58
C HIS A 498 33.91 -10.28 -1.99
N HIS A 499 32.99 -9.89 -1.10
CA HIS A 499 32.99 -8.56 -0.47
C HIS A 499 34.26 -8.27 0.33
N GLN A 500 34.88 -9.32 0.89
CA GLN A 500 36.16 -9.20 1.60
C GLN A 500 37.35 -8.95 0.67
N ASP A 501 37.27 -9.37 -0.59
CA ASP A 501 38.33 -9.13 -1.58
C ASP A 501 38.24 -7.69 -2.12
N HIS A 502 37.03 -7.17 -2.31
CA HIS A 502 36.77 -5.76 -2.60
C HIS A 502 37.33 -4.84 -1.50
N ALA A 503 36.93 -5.07 -0.24
CA ALA A 503 37.36 -4.27 0.91
C ALA A 503 38.89 -4.24 1.12
N LYS A 504 39.60 -5.34 0.79
CA LYS A 504 41.06 -5.42 0.90
C LYS A 504 41.83 -4.74 -0.23
N SER A 505 41.23 -4.58 -1.42
CA SER A 505 41.90 -3.96 -2.57
C SER A 505 42.02 -2.42 -2.48
N ILE A 506 41.30 -1.80 -1.53
CA ILE A 506 40.98 -0.36 -1.53
C ILE A 506 41.85 0.47 -0.59
N ALA A 507 42.77 -0.14 0.14
CA ALA A 507 43.73 0.59 0.99
C ALA A 507 44.65 1.58 0.24
N THR A 508 44.45 1.81 -1.07
CA THR A 508 45.31 2.62 -1.95
C THR A 508 44.59 3.63 -2.86
N THR A 509 43.26 3.78 -2.83
CA THR A 509 42.55 4.81 -3.61
C THR A 509 42.19 6.03 -2.75
N GLU A 510 42.38 7.24 -3.27
CA GLU A 510 41.99 8.48 -2.58
C GLU A 510 40.46 8.54 -2.37
N ASN A 511 40.04 8.83 -1.13
CA ASN A 511 38.62 8.94 -0.79
C ASN A 511 38.01 10.21 -1.42
N THR A 512 37.03 10.02 -2.31
CA THR A 512 36.34 11.11 -3.03
C THR A 512 35.34 11.83 -2.13
N PHE A 513 34.80 11.16 -1.12
CA PHE A 513 33.85 11.71 -0.16
C PHE A 513 34.36 11.61 1.28
N ASP A 514 33.99 12.59 2.09
CA ASP A 514 34.26 12.57 3.52
C ASP A 514 33.17 11.78 4.26
N ILE A 515 31.92 11.89 3.79
CA ILE A 515 30.73 11.33 4.45
C ILE A 515 29.80 10.71 3.42
N MET A 516 29.33 9.49 3.68
CA MET A 516 28.12 8.93 3.07
C MET A 516 26.96 9.00 4.07
N ILE A 517 25.78 9.43 3.62
CA ILE A 517 24.54 9.38 4.40
C ILE A 517 23.71 8.18 3.94
N SER A 518 23.62 7.17 4.81
CA SER A 518 22.71 6.04 4.63
C SER A 518 21.38 6.35 5.34
N TYR A 519 20.26 6.25 4.60
CA TYR A 519 18.93 6.60 5.10
C TYR A 519 17.81 5.84 4.37
N SER A 520 16.63 5.73 5.00
CA SER A 520 15.43 5.28 4.29
C SER A 520 14.77 6.45 3.57
N HIS A 521 14.33 6.24 2.32
CA HIS A 521 13.68 7.30 1.52
C HIS A 521 12.47 7.95 2.19
N LYS A 522 11.83 7.30 3.17
CA LYS A 522 10.76 7.90 4.00
C LYS A 522 11.23 9.11 4.82
N GLU A 523 12.52 9.22 5.10
CA GLU A 523 13.14 10.35 5.81
C GLU A 523 13.86 11.36 4.88
N LYS A 524 13.66 11.29 3.55
CA LYS A 524 14.36 12.12 2.53
C LYS A 524 14.41 13.61 2.87
N VAL A 525 13.30 14.18 3.36
CA VAL A 525 13.21 15.61 3.68
C VAL A 525 14.18 16.03 4.79
N LEU A 526 14.28 15.23 5.87
CA LEU A 526 15.16 15.55 6.99
C LEU A 526 16.63 15.28 6.63
N CYS A 527 16.91 14.18 5.94
CA CYS A 527 18.25 13.86 5.46
C CYS A 527 18.78 14.92 4.48
N LYS A 528 17.92 15.48 3.62
CA LYS A 528 18.30 16.59 2.73
C LYS A 528 18.76 17.83 3.51
N LYS A 529 18.07 18.18 4.61
CA LYS A 529 18.49 19.29 5.48
C LYS A 529 19.85 19.04 6.13
N ILE A 530 20.07 17.81 6.62
CA ILE A 530 21.36 17.42 7.22
C ILE A 530 22.47 17.49 6.17
N TYR A 531 22.21 16.97 4.96
CA TYR A 531 23.13 17.06 3.82
C TYR A 531 23.51 18.51 3.51
N ASP A 532 22.54 19.41 3.37
CA ASP A 532 22.79 20.81 3.03
C ASP A 532 23.65 21.51 4.09
N GLU A 533 23.45 21.22 5.38
CA GLU A 533 24.28 21.75 6.47
C GLU A 533 25.69 21.14 6.53
N LEU A 534 25.86 19.87 6.18
CA LEU A 534 27.18 19.25 6.09
C LEU A 534 27.99 19.83 4.91
N ILE A 535 27.35 20.07 3.76
CA ILE A 535 27.97 20.74 2.61
C ILE A 535 28.39 22.17 2.97
N LYS A 536 27.51 22.94 3.64
CA LYS A 536 27.85 24.29 4.13
C LYS A 536 29.03 24.30 5.10
N ALA A 537 29.19 23.23 5.89
CA ALA A 537 30.32 23.06 6.80
C ALA A 537 31.62 22.60 6.11
N GLY A 538 31.60 22.41 4.79
CA GLY A 538 32.77 22.10 3.97
C GLY A 538 33.05 20.60 3.78
N TYR A 539 32.13 19.71 4.15
CA TYR A 539 32.28 18.27 3.91
C TYR A 539 31.90 17.90 2.47
N ARG A 540 32.63 16.98 1.86
CA ARG A 540 32.23 16.29 0.62
C ARG A 540 31.28 15.15 1.01
N VAL A 541 29.99 15.32 0.74
CA VAL A 541 28.96 14.37 1.17
C VAL A 541 28.36 13.63 -0.01
N TRP A 542 28.24 12.32 0.11
CA TRP A 542 27.48 11.48 -0.80
C TRP A 542 26.13 11.07 -0.17
N ILE A 543 25.07 11.13 -0.96
CA ILE A 543 23.72 10.67 -0.59
C ILE A 543 22.93 10.35 -1.86
N ASP A 544 22.17 9.26 -1.85
CA ASP A 544 21.27 8.93 -2.96
C ASP A 544 19.92 9.65 -2.82
N PHE A 545 19.69 10.69 -3.63
CA PHE A 545 18.40 11.39 -3.66
C PHE A 545 17.41 10.80 -4.67
N ASP A 546 17.88 10.18 -5.76
CA ASP A 546 17.06 9.92 -6.95
C ASP A 546 16.76 8.44 -7.16
N GLN A 547 17.05 7.60 -6.16
CA GLN A 547 17.04 6.15 -6.23
C GLN A 547 18.02 5.68 -7.30
N MET A 548 19.11 5.04 -6.88
CA MET A 548 20.08 4.48 -7.83
C MET A 548 19.39 3.63 -8.90
N HIS A 549 19.77 3.84 -10.16
CA HIS A 549 19.33 3.05 -11.31
C HIS A 549 20.47 2.12 -11.75
N GLY A 550 20.13 0.98 -12.33
CA GLY A 550 21.14 -0.01 -12.75
C GLY A 550 21.61 -0.89 -11.59
N ASN A 551 22.92 -1.14 -11.47
CA ASN A 551 23.45 -1.97 -10.39
C ASN A 551 23.58 -1.18 -9.08
N VAL A 552 22.48 -1.17 -8.33
CA VAL A 552 22.35 -0.42 -7.06
C VAL A 552 23.35 -0.89 -6.00
N MET A 553 23.61 -2.20 -5.88
CA MET A 553 24.48 -2.68 -4.81
C MET A 553 25.96 -2.32 -5.08
N ASP A 554 26.40 -2.36 -6.34
CA ASP A 554 27.76 -1.93 -6.70
C ASP A 554 27.96 -0.43 -6.48
N ALA A 555 26.99 0.40 -6.88
CA ALA A 555 27.08 1.86 -6.69
C ALA A 555 27.02 2.23 -5.19
N MET A 556 26.21 1.51 -4.41
CA MET A 556 26.16 1.59 -2.96
C MET A 556 27.50 1.20 -2.32
N ALA A 557 28.09 0.08 -2.75
CA ALA A 557 29.39 -0.38 -2.29
C ALA A 557 30.48 0.65 -2.60
N GLN A 558 30.52 1.15 -3.83
CA GLN A 558 31.46 2.19 -4.26
C GLN A 558 31.34 3.46 -3.41
N ALA A 559 30.12 3.90 -3.07
CA ALA A 559 29.92 5.06 -2.21
C ALA A 559 30.50 4.86 -0.80
N ILE A 560 30.30 3.68 -0.22
CA ILE A 560 30.87 3.29 1.09
C ILE A 560 32.39 3.19 1.01
N GLU A 561 32.90 2.58 -0.05
CA GLU A 561 34.33 2.42 -0.31
C GLU A 561 35.03 3.78 -0.50
N GLN A 562 34.36 4.76 -1.09
CA GLN A 562 34.92 6.09 -1.34
C GLN A 562 34.69 7.10 -0.21
N SER A 563 34.06 6.68 0.89
CA SER A 563 33.74 7.52 2.04
C SER A 563 34.53 7.13 3.28
N ASN A 564 35.01 8.11 4.03
CA ASN A 564 35.65 7.87 5.34
C ASN A 564 34.64 7.50 6.43
N THR A 565 33.52 8.23 6.45
CA THR A 565 32.49 8.12 7.48
C THR A 565 31.14 7.79 6.85
N VAL A 566 30.37 6.92 7.50
CA VAL A 566 28.98 6.61 7.15
C VAL A 566 28.07 7.08 8.27
N ILE A 567 27.19 8.03 7.97
CA ILE A 567 26.10 8.44 8.87
C ILE A 567 24.94 7.49 8.68
N MET A 568 24.54 6.78 9.73
CA MET A 568 23.37 5.91 9.73
C MET A 568 22.15 6.66 10.27
N CYS A 569 21.21 6.99 9.39
CA CYS A 569 19.98 7.70 9.74
C CYS A 569 18.92 6.72 10.25
N MET A 570 18.96 6.43 11.55
CA MET A 570 18.15 5.40 12.17
C MET A 570 16.67 5.79 12.29
N SER A 571 15.83 4.88 11.81
CA SER A 571 14.37 4.87 11.90
C SER A 571 13.87 3.42 11.84
N GLU A 572 12.58 3.18 12.11
CA GLU A 572 11.96 1.86 11.91
C GLU A 572 12.07 1.42 10.44
N GLN A 573 11.92 2.37 9.52
CA GLN A 573 11.94 2.12 8.08
C GLN A 573 13.37 1.83 7.60
N TYR A 574 14.37 2.47 8.20
CA TYR A 574 15.77 2.13 8.04
C TYR A 574 16.03 0.69 8.49
N ARG A 575 15.58 0.32 9.70
CA ARG A 575 15.75 -1.04 10.24
C ARG A 575 15.08 -2.12 9.37
N LYS A 576 13.91 -1.83 8.81
CA LYS A 576 13.13 -2.72 7.93
C LYS A 576 13.61 -2.73 6.46
N SER A 577 14.57 -1.89 6.09
CA SER A 577 15.08 -1.80 4.71
C SER A 577 16.21 -2.78 4.49
N ASN A 578 16.04 -3.70 3.53
CA ASN A 578 17.11 -4.62 3.16
C ASN A 578 18.33 -3.87 2.59
N TYR A 579 18.10 -2.77 1.84
CA TYR A 579 19.19 -1.91 1.35
C TYR A 579 19.98 -1.29 2.51
N CYS A 580 19.29 -0.62 3.45
CA CYS A 580 19.97 0.03 4.58
C CYS A 580 20.69 -0.99 5.48
N ARG A 581 20.13 -2.20 5.62
CA ARG A 581 20.81 -3.30 6.32
C ARG A 581 22.08 -3.75 5.59
N ALA A 582 22.04 -3.88 4.27
CA ALA A 582 23.21 -4.25 3.47
C ALA A 582 24.28 -3.15 3.49
N GLU A 583 23.90 -1.86 3.34
CA GLU A 583 24.79 -0.70 3.48
C GLU A 583 25.53 -0.73 4.82
N ALA A 584 24.78 -0.90 5.90
CA ALA A 584 25.34 -0.85 7.23
C ALA A 584 26.26 -2.04 7.52
N GLN A 585 25.88 -3.25 7.07
CA GLN A 585 26.75 -4.43 7.18
C GLN A 585 28.04 -4.27 6.37
N TYR A 586 27.95 -3.71 5.16
CA TYR A 586 29.10 -3.52 4.30
C TYR A 586 30.03 -2.41 4.83
N ALA A 587 29.49 -1.28 5.28
CA ALA A 587 30.25 -0.23 5.95
C ALA A 587 31.02 -0.76 7.17
N PHE A 588 30.38 -1.64 7.96
CA PHE A 588 31.03 -2.31 9.08
C PHE A 588 32.16 -3.25 8.63
N GLN A 589 31.95 -4.02 7.55
CA GLN A 589 32.98 -4.90 6.97
C GLN A 589 34.17 -4.13 6.39
N CYS A 590 33.94 -2.95 5.83
CA CYS A 590 34.97 -2.04 5.33
C CYS A 590 35.63 -1.20 6.44
N GLU A 591 35.29 -1.45 7.70
CA GLU A 591 35.80 -0.72 8.88
C GLU A 591 35.62 0.81 8.75
N ARG A 592 34.53 1.26 8.12
CA ARG A 592 34.20 2.68 8.00
C ARG A 592 33.78 3.24 9.36
N LYS A 593 34.07 4.52 9.60
CA LYS A 593 33.58 5.20 10.79
C LYS A 593 32.05 5.30 10.72
N ILE A 594 31.35 4.68 11.66
CA ILE A 594 29.88 4.73 11.73
C ILE A 594 29.44 5.81 12.71
N VAL A 595 28.61 6.75 12.25
CA VAL A 595 27.99 7.78 13.10
C VAL A 595 26.47 7.59 13.10
N PRO A 596 25.90 6.98 14.14
CA PRO A 596 24.46 6.76 14.21
C PRO A 596 23.73 8.06 14.61
N ILE A 597 22.63 8.36 13.92
CA ILE A 597 21.72 9.46 14.28
C ILE A 597 20.27 8.96 14.31
N LEU A 598 19.46 9.50 15.22
CA LEU A 598 18.06 9.10 15.39
C LEU A 598 17.14 10.14 14.74
N LEU A 599 16.45 9.74 13.66
CA LEU A 599 15.56 10.63 12.90
C LEU A 599 14.08 10.42 13.22
N GLN A 600 13.70 9.28 13.78
CA GLN A 600 12.32 8.98 14.13
C GLN A 600 12.03 9.17 15.62
N LYS A 601 10.98 9.95 15.92
CA LYS A 601 10.48 10.16 17.28
C LYS A 601 10.07 8.84 17.94
N GLN A 602 10.46 8.66 19.21
CA GLN A 602 10.14 7.48 20.04
C GLN A 602 10.60 6.13 19.47
N TYR A 603 11.46 6.13 18.44
CA TYR A 603 12.08 4.92 17.95
C TYR A 603 13.26 4.53 18.84
N LYS A 604 13.39 3.24 19.13
CA LYS A 604 14.56 2.66 19.80
C LYS A 604 15.13 1.59 18.88
N PRO A 605 16.42 1.67 18.51
CA PRO A 605 17.07 0.61 17.75
C PRO A 605 16.93 -0.75 18.45
N ASP A 606 16.61 -1.78 17.68
CA ASP A 606 16.46 -3.17 18.11
C ASP A 606 16.99 -4.12 17.01
N GLY A 607 17.01 -5.43 17.31
CA GLY A 607 17.47 -6.45 16.36
C GLY A 607 18.90 -6.22 15.86
N TRP A 608 19.15 -6.53 14.58
CA TRP A 608 20.45 -6.34 13.91
C TRP A 608 21.03 -4.94 14.09
N LEU A 609 20.17 -3.90 14.09
CA LEU A 609 20.61 -2.51 14.16
C LEU A 609 21.16 -2.19 15.55
N SER A 610 20.51 -2.66 16.61
CA SER A 610 21.01 -2.48 17.99
C SER A 610 22.34 -3.21 18.22
N PHE A 611 22.51 -4.41 17.66
CA PHE A 611 23.79 -5.13 17.76
C PHE A 611 24.90 -4.41 17.01
N MET A 612 24.59 -3.83 15.85
CA MET A 612 25.57 -3.14 15.02
C MET A 612 26.05 -1.82 15.63
N ILE A 613 25.14 -1.01 16.18
CA ILE A 613 25.53 0.26 16.82
C ILE A 613 26.14 0.05 18.21
N GLY A 614 25.85 -1.07 18.88
CA GLY A 614 26.47 -1.43 20.16
C GLY A 614 26.40 -0.30 21.22
N GLN A 615 27.58 0.17 21.66
CA GLN A 615 27.73 1.26 22.63
C GLN A 615 27.98 2.64 22.00
N LEU A 616 27.86 2.77 20.67
CA LEU A 616 28.05 4.05 20.00
C LEU A 616 27.03 5.07 20.50
N LEU A 617 27.51 6.28 20.79
CA LEU A 617 26.64 7.41 21.08
C LEU A 617 25.95 7.83 19.78
N TYR A 618 24.64 8.02 19.82
CA TYR A 618 23.89 8.55 18.68
C TYR A 618 23.33 9.95 18.97
N VAL A 619 23.29 10.77 17.93
CA VAL A 619 22.70 12.11 18.00
C VAL A 619 21.20 12.01 17.74
N ASP A 620 20.40 12.48 18.69
CA ASP A 620 18.94 12.46 18.59
C ASP A 620 18.39 13.78 18.07
N PHE A 621 17.96 13.78 16.80
CA PHE A 621 17.37 14.94 16.11
C PHE A 621 15.91 15.23 16.54
N ASN A 622 15.31 14.36 17.36
CA ASN A 622 13.97 14.56 17.93
C ASN A 622 14.01 15.11 19.35
N LYS A 623 15.14 14.96 20.05
CA LYS A 623 15.33 15.44 21.42
C LYS A 623 15.79 16.90 21.49
N TYR A 624 16.54 17.35 20.49
CA TYR A 624 17.12 18.69 20.45
C TYR A 624 16.62 19.48 19.24
N GLU A 625 16.60 20.81 19.36
CA GLU A 625 16.44 21.70 18.20
C GLU A 625 17.47 21.36 17.12
N PHE A 626 17.06 21.44 15.86
CA PHE A 626 17.85 20.97 14.71
C PHE A 626 19.29 21.51 14.72
N SER A 627 19.48 22.81 14.97
CA SER A 627 20.81 23.43 15.04
C SER A 627 21.69 22.82 16.13
N ARG A 628 21.13 22.52 17.30
CA ARG A 628 21.86 21.89 18.41
C ARG A 628 22.20 20.43 18.10
N ALA A 629 21.29 19.70 17.46
CA ALA A 629 21.58 18.35 17.00
C ALA A 629 22.71 18.35 15.96
N MET A 630 22.71 19.30 15.02
CA MET A 630 23.81 19.49 14.06
C MET A 630 25.14 19.79 14.75
N GLU A 631 25.18 20.65 15.77
CA GLU A 631 26.39 20.89 16.57
C GLU A 631 26.94 19.62 17.22
N MET A 632 26.07 18.77 17.75
CA MET A 632 26.46 17.47 18.30
C MET A 632 27.01 16.55 17.21
N LEU A 633 26.35 16.50 16.05
CA LEU A 633 26.81 15.73 14.90
C LEU A 633 28.20 16.19 14.43
N TYR A 634 28.45 17.49 14.32
CA TYR A 634 29.77 18.00 13.96
C TYR A 634 30.86 17.59 14.96
N LYS A 635 30.54 17.50 16.26
CA LYS A 635 31.50 17.04 17.27
C LYS A 635 31.87 15.57 17.07
N GLU A 636 30.88 14.71 16.83
CA GLU A 636 31.11 13.28 16.57
C GLU A 636 31.92 13.06 15.28
N LEU A 637 31.62 13.84 14.24
CA LEU A 637 32.38 13.82 12.98
C LEU A 637 33.85 14.26 13.18
N LYS A 638 34.11 15.25 14.06
CA LYS A 638 35.44 15.81 14.30
C LYS A 638 36.29 15.08 15.35
N ALA A 639 35.70 14.21 16.17
CA ALA A 639 36.35 13.63 17.35
C ALA A 639 37.67 12.86 17.09
N GLU A 640 38.00 12.52 15.84
CA GLU A 640 39.26 11.85 15.47
C GLU A 640 40.24 12.67 14.63
N PHE A 641 39.85 13.83 14.10
CA PHE A 641 40.81 14.69 13.39
C PHE A 641 41.97 15.14 14.31
N MET A 642 41.80 15.02 15.63
CA MET A 642 42.82 15.33 16.65
C MET A 642 43.57 14.10 17.20
N ALA A 643 43.14 12.88 16.88
CA ALA A 643 43.80 11.64 17.33
C ALA A 643 44.96 11.24 16.39
N GLU A 644 44.79 11.43 15.08
CA GLU A 644 45.81 11.12 14.07
C GLU A 644 46.98 12.11 14.06
N THR A 645 46.78 13.37 14.47
CA THR A 645 47.86 14.39 14.49
C THR A 645 48.91 14.19 15.60
N ARG A 646 48.69 13.26 16.54
CA ARG A 646 49.63 12.99 17.65
C ARG A 646 50.59 11.84 17.39
N ALA A 647 50.45 11.13 16.28
CA ALA A 647 51.25 9.95 15.94
C ALA A 647 52.04 10.13 14.64
N ALA A 648 52.97 11.09 14.60
CA ALA A 648 54.04 11.08 13.60
C ALA A 648 55.40 11.44 14.23
N PRO A 649 56.51 10.80 13.84
CA PRO A 649 57.80 10.89 14.54
C PRO A 649 58.60 12.14 14.15
N VAL A 650 59.42 12.60 15.10
CA VAL A 650 60.42 13.68 14.97
C VAL A 650 61.38 13.43 13.79
N PRO A 651 61.69 14.42 12.93
CA PRO A 651 62.72 14.28 11.90
C PRO A 651 64.13 14.56 12.46
N PRO A 652 65.18 13.85 12.01
CA PRO A 652 66.56 14.25 12.24
C PRO A 652 67.06 15.26 11.19
N LYS A 653 68.13 15.97 11.57
CA LYS A 653 68.68 17.21 11.01
C LYS A 653 69.38 17.08 9.64
N GLU A 654 69.48 18.27 9.03
CA GLU A 654 70.13 18.76 7.80
C GLU A 654 71.45 18.11 7.34
N ASP A 655 71.59 17.99 6.01
CA ASP A 655 72.59 18.68 5.15
C ASP A 655 72.37 18.15 3.70
N THR A 656 72.12 18.94 2.64
CA THR A 656 73.15 19.64 1.86
C THR A 656 72.46 20.47 0.74
N LEU A 657 73.00 21.66 0.50
CA LEU A 657 72.64 22.66 -0.52
C LEU A 657 73.08 22.26 -1.94
N VAL A 658 72.24 22.47 -2.97
CA VAL A 658 72.64 23.00 -4.30
C VAL A 658 71.49 23.77 -4.96
N ALA A 659 71.73 25.04 -5.31
CA ALA A 659 70.90 25.95 -6.12
C ALA A 659 71.04 25.64 -7.63
N HIS A 660 70.23 26.03 -8.62
CA HIS A 660 69.36 27.17 -8.96
C HIS A 660 68.34 26.61 -10.00
N SER A 661 67.17 27.17 -10.31
CA SER A 661 66.97 28.48 -10.95
C SER A 661 65.47 28.74 -11.09
N THR A 662 65.07 29.96 -10.74
CA THR A 662 63.77 30.57 -11.02
C THR A 662 63.69 31.05 -12.46
N THR A 663 62.58 30.73 -13.15
CA THR A 663 62.13 31.49 -14.32
C THR A 663 60.66 31.83 -14.15
N TYR A 664 60.39 33.10 -13.86
CA TYR A 664 59.09 33.74 -14.01
C TYR A 664 58.84 34.00 -15.50
N ILE A 665 57.73 33.53 -16.03
CA ILE A 665 57.11 34.08 -17.24
C ILE A 665 55.65 34.40 -16.91
N SER A 666 55.28 35.63 -17.24
CA SER A 666 53.98 36.28 -17.05
C SER A 666 52.92 35.83 -18.09
N PRO A 667 51.65 36.24 -17.95
CA PRO A 667 50.49 35.51 -18.44
C PRO A 667 50.19 35.78 -19.91
N ALA A 668 49.88 34.72 -20.65
CA ALA A 668 49.37 34.79 -22.02
C ALA A 668 47.94 34.21 -22.08
N GLU A 669 47.01 35.12 -22.29
CA GLU A 669 45.83 35.01 -23.16
C GLU A 669 44.83 33.88 -22.91
N ILE A 670 43.78 34.28 -22.18
CA ILE A 670 42.45 33.69 -22.17
C ILE A 670 41.96 33.50 -23.61
N SER A 671 41.75 32.25 -24.02
CA SER A 671 40.94 31.88 -25.17
C SER A 671 39.72 31.10 -24.65
N ILE A 672 38.52 31.63 -24.84
CA ILE A 672 37.23 30.95 -24.64
C ILE A 672 36.49 31.01 -26.01
N PRO A 673 35.51 30.14 -26.31
CA PRO A 673 35.59 28.69 -26.55
C PRO A 673 34.91 28.32 -27.88
N SER A 674 35.02 27.07 -28.33
CA SER A 674 33.98 26.51 -29.21
C SER A 674 34.09 25.00 -29.32
N ILE A 675 33.25 24.27 -28.57
CA ILE A 675 32.21 23.35 -29.08
C ILE A 675 31.09 23.43 -28.03
N VAL A 676 30.12 24.33 -28.24
CA VAL A 676 28.81 24.23 -27.56
C VAL A 676 28.00 23.26 -28.41
N SER A 677 27.48 22.19 -27.81
CA SER A 677 26.52 21.31 -28.50
C SER A 677 25.39 22.17 -29.08
N GLU A 678 25.04 22.03 -30.36
CA GLU A 678 23.92 22.80 -30.96
C GLU A 678 22.58 22.46 -30.30
N ASN A 679 22.50 21.33 -29.58
CA ASN A 679 21.30 20.88 -28.88
C ASN A 679 21.33 21.30 -27.40
N ILE A 680 20.44 22.23 -27.05
CA ILE A 680 20.27 22.71 -25.66
C ILE A 680 19.91 21.60 -24.67
N LEU A 681 19.33 20.48 -25.10
CA LEU A 681 18.97 19.36 -24.21
C LEU A 681 20.18 18.60 -23.65
N ASP A 682 21.36 18.81 -24.24
CA ASP A 682 22.62 18.15 -23.86
C ASP A 682 23.55 19.10 -23.09
N TRP A 683 23.08 20.32 -22.77
CA TRP A 683 23.89 21.30 -22.06
C TRP A 683 24.01 20.98 -20.58
N THR A 684 25.25 20.93 -20.12
CA THR A 684 25.61 20.89 -18.70
C THR A 684 25.32 22.23 -18.02
N GLN A 685 25.28 22.24 -16.68
CA GLN A 685 25.08 23.46 -15.88
C GLN A 685 26.10 24.56 -16.20
N SER A 686 27.38 24.20 -16.36
CA SER A 686 28.43 25.16 -16.72
C SER A 686 28.18 25.79 -18.09
N GLN A 687 27.75 25.01 -19.08
CA GLN A 687 27.44 25.53 -20.42
C GLN A 687 26.21 26.44 -20.41
N VAL A 688 25.21 26.14 -19.57
CA VAL A 688 24.05 27.02 -19.35
C VAL A 688 24.47 28.35 -18.74
N GLN A 689 25.33 28.33 -17.71
CA GLN A 689 25.82 29.55 -17.07
C GLN A 689 26.61 30.41 -18.05
N ASP A 690 27.54 29.82 -18.80
CA ASP A 690 28.34 30.51 -19.83
C ASP A 690 27.44 31.11 -20.91
N TRP A 691 26.38 30.40 -21.31
CA TRP A 691 25.41 30.90 -22.29
C TRP A 691 24.59 32.08 -21.75
N LEU A 692 24.11 32.03 -20.51
CA LEU A 692 23.37 33.12 -19.87
C LEU A 692 24.24 34.37 -19.71
N LEU A 693 25.50 34.20 -19.26
CA LEU A 693 26.47 35.29 -19.16
C LEU A 693 26.81 35.87 -20.54
N GLY A 694 27.01 35.01 -21.55
CA GLY A 694 27.29 35.41 -22.92
C GLY A 694 26.17 36.21 -23.60
N HIS A 695 24.93 36.10 -23.10
CA HIS A 695 23.78 36.88 -23.59
C HIS A 695 23.41 38.06 -22.67
N ASN A 696 24.32 38.47 -21.78
CA ASN A 696 24.12 39.57 -20.82
C ASN A 696 22.94 39.33 -19.86
N LEU A 697 22.83 38.12 -19.31
CA LEU A 697 21.85 37.74 -18.27
C LEU A 697 22.53 37.32 -16.96
N PRO A 698 23.30 38.21 -16.30
CA PRO A 698 24.06 37.89 -15.09
C PRO A 698 23.20 37.61 -13.86
N GLN A 699 22.00 38.19 -13.76
CA GLN A 699 21.08 37.86 -12.67
C GLN A 699 20.45 36.50 -12.89
N MET A 700 20.01 36.19 -14.13
CA MET A 700 19.46 34.87 -14.44
C MET A 700 20.50 33.76 -14.32
N SER A 701 21.77 34.03 -14.67
CA SER A 701 22.89 33.08 -14.47
C SER A 701 23.06 32.69 -12.99
N ARG A 702 22.99 33.67 -12.09
CA ARG A 702 23.05 33.43 -10.63
C ARG A 702 21.78 32.75 -10.10
N LEU A 703 20.60 33.14 -10.62
CA LEU A 703 19.31 32.57 -10.22
C LEU A 703 19.18 31.09 -10.65
N PHE A 704 19.67 30.76 -11.84
CA PHE A 704 19.60 29.44 -12.46
C PHE A 704 20.94 28.69 -12.39
N ALA A 705 21.74 28.94 -11.35
CA ALA A 705 23.07 28.37 -11.21
C ALA A 705 23.08 26.83 -11.27
N ASP A 706 22.01 26.18 -10.77
CA ASP A 706 21.87 24.72 -10.75
C ASP A 706 21.12 24.14 -11.98
N CYS A 707 20.72 24.99 -12.94
CA CYS A 707 19.92 24.55 -14.08
C CYS A 707 20.80 23.99 -15.21
N ASP A 708 20.50 22.76 -15.63
CA ASP A 708 20.99 22.20 -16.89
C ASP A 708 20.07 22.59 -18.07
N GLY A 709 20.47 22.23 -19.29
CA GLY A 709 19.73 22.62 -20.49
C GLY A 709 18.31 22.04 -20.56
N ARG A 710 18.09 20.84 -20.02
CA ARG A 710 16.75 20.22 -19.93
C ARG A 710 15.85 21.01 -18.98
N SER A 711 16.38 21.42 -17.83
CA SER A 711 15.69 22.23 -16.83
C SER A 711 15.26 23.57 -17.41
N LEU A 712 16.11 24.24 -18.21
CA LEU A 712 15.74 25.48 -18.90
C LEU A 712 14.57 25.31 -19.88
N VAL A 713 14.56 24.22 -20.65
CA VAL A 713 13.46 23.94 -21.60
C VAL A 713 12.14 23.68 -20.86
N TYR A 714 12.18 22.94 -19.75
CA TYR A 714 10.98 22.72 -18.94
C TYR A 714 10.50 24.00 -18.26
N LEU A 715 11.41 24.81 -17.71
CA LEU A 715 11.09 26.12 -17.15
C LEU A 715 10.41 27.03 -18.18
N SER A 716 10.95 27.09 -19.42
CA SER A 716 10.32 27.82 -20.52
C SER A 716 8.91 27.29 -20.86
N LYS A 717 8.68 25.97 -20.80
CA LYS A 717 7.33 25.38 -20.98
C LYS A 717 6.37 25.80 -19.86
N TYR A 718 6.83 25.81 -18.61
CA TYR A 718 6.02 26.25 -17.47
C TYR A 718 5.65 27.74 -17.56
N ILE A 719 6.62 28.60 -17.91
CA ILE A 719 6.36 30.04 -18.12
C ILE A 719 5.31 30.27 -19.22
N LYS A 720 5.24 29.41 -20.24
CA LYS A 720 4.31 29.53 -21.37
C LYS A 720 2.91 28.93 -21.12
N ASN A 721 2.81 27.85 -20.35
CA ASN A 721 1.58 27.07 -20.19
C ASN A 721 0.81 27.35 -18.90
N CYS A 722 1.40 28.05 -17.93
CA CYS A 722 0.77 28.40 -16.65
C CYS A 722 0.33 29.88 -16.61
N GLU A 723 -0.48 30.25 -15.61
CA GLU A 723 -0.80 31.66 -15.37
C GLU A 723 0.48 32.44 -15.05
N PHE A 724 0.91 33.32 -15.97
CA PHE A 724 2.16 34.07 -15.89
C PHE A 724 2.37 34.78 -14.55
N GLN A 725 1.29 35.24 -13.91
CA GLN A 725 1.34 35.92 -12.62
C GLN A 725 1.73 35.01 -11.45
N GLU A 726 1.37 33.73 -11.47
CA GLU A 726 1.77 32.78 -10.41
C GLU A 726 3.24 32.38 -10.55
N VAL A 727 3.69 32.12 -11.78
CA VAL A 727 5.09 31.79 -12.06
C VAL A 727 6.00 32.97 -11.73
N LEU A 728 5.59 34.21 -12.05
CA LEU A 728 6.33 35.41 -11.70
C LEU A 728 6.47 35.57 -10.17
N LYS A 729 5.40 35.34 -9.40
CA LYS A 729 5.44 35.40 -7.93
C LYS A 729 6.41 34.37 -7.33
N VAL A 730 6.42 33.16 -7.88
CA VAL A 730 7.33 32.10 -7.43
C VAL A 730 8.78 32.45 -7.79
N LEU A 731 9.02 32.96 -9.00
CA LEU A 731 10.35 33.39 -9.42
C LEU A 731 10.86 34.62 -8.63
N GLU A 732 9.98 35.56 -8.29
CA GLU A 732 10.30 36.70 -7.41
C GLU A 732 10.68 36.23 -6.01
N ALA A 733 9.89 35.33 -5.42
CA ALA A 733 10.19 34.74 -4.13
C ALA A 733 11.50 33.95 -4.14
N ASP A 734 11.79 33.23 -5.23
CA ASP A 734 13.02 32.45 -5.35
C ASP A 734 14.25 33.33 -5.63
N SER A 735 14.09 34.41 -6.39
CA SER A 735 15.14 35.42 -6.63
C SER A 735 15.54 36.11 -5.33
N LEU A 736 14.56 36.57 -4.55
CA LEU A 736 14.82 37.16 -3.23
C LEU A 736 15.46 36.15 -2.27
N ARG A 737 15.04 34.88 -2.31
CA ARG A 737 15.55 33.83 -1.43
C ARG A 737 16.98 33.38 -1.77
N ARG A 738 17.31 33.25 -3.06
CA ARG A 738 18.57 32.64 -3.52
C ARG A 738 19.68 33.65 -3.76
N ILE A 739 19.35 34.82 -4.30
CA ILE A 739 20.34 35.81 -4.73
C ILE A 739 20.16 37.18 -4.06
N ASP A 740 19.16 37.33 -3.18
CA ASP A 740 18.86 38.57 -2.43
C ASP A 740 18.63 39.80 -3.34
N GLU A 741 18.05 39.57 -4.52
CA GLU A 741 17.76 40.60 -5.50
C GLU A 741 16.32 40.44 -6.03
N SER A 742 15.65 41.56 -6.31
CA SER A 742 14.37 41.55 -7.05
C SER A 742 14.58 41.10 -8.49
N ILE A 743 13.65 40.33 -9.05
CA ILE A 743 13.77 39.83 -10.41
C ILE A 743 13.84 41.00 -11.43
N SER A 744 14.85 40.97 -12.28
CA SER A 744 15.00 41.91 -13.39
C SER A 744 14.03 41.52 -14.48
N LEU A 745 12.94 42.26 -14.62
CA LEU A 745 11.96 42.09 -15.70
C LEU A 745 12.62 42.25 -17.09
N ILE A 746 13.70 43.04 -17.17
CA ILE A 746 14.49 43.22 -18.39
C ILE A 746 15.23 41.92 -18.74
N GLU A 747 15.94 41.30 -17.79
CA GLU A 747 16.61 40.02 -18.03
C GLU A 747 15.61 38.89 -18.27
N LEU A 748 14.47 38.88 -17.56
CA LEU A 748 13.42 37.88 -17.72
C LEU A 748 12.81 37.93 -19.12
N SER A 749 12.53 39.13 -19.64
CA SER A 749 12.02 39.32 -21.00
C SER A 749 13.01 38.87 -22.08
N ARG A 750 14.31 39.18 -21.90
CA ARG A 750 15.39 38.73 -22.79
C ARG A 750 15.55 37.22 -22.75
N PHE A 751 15.54 36.63 -21.56
CA PHE A 751 15.60 35.18 -21.36
C PHE A 751 14.44 34.48 -22.09
N HIS A 752 13.21 34.96 -21.94
CA HIS A 752 12.05 34.40 -22.64
C HIS A 752 12.22 34.45 -24.16
N SER A 753 12.67 35.58 -24.71
CA SER A 753 12.94 35.74 -26.14
C SER A 753 14.01 34.77 -26.66
N LEU A 754 15.08 34.57 -25.89
CA LEU A 754 16.18 33.66 -26.27
C LEU A 754 15.74 32.20 -26.24
N MET A 755 14.91 31.80 -25.26
CA MET A 755 14.35 30.44 -25.19
C MET A 755 13.41 30.14 -26.37
N ASP A 756 12.62 31.12 -26.82
CA ASP A 756 11.81 30.99 -28.04
C ASP A 756 12.67 30.82 -29.30
N GLU A 757 13.84 31.47 -29.37
CA GLU A 757 14.79 31.32 -30.48
C GLU A 757 15.44 29.92 -30.49
N GLN A 758 15.89 29.42 -29.33
CA GLN A 758 16.46 28.07 -29.20
C GLN A 758 15.43 26.98 -29.55
N LYS A 759 14.16 27.22 -29.23
CA LYS A 759 13.06 26.31 -29.60
C LYS A 759 12.84 26.27 -31.12
N LYS A 760 12.92 27.40 -31.82
CA LYS A 760 12.85 27.43 -33.30
C LYS A 760 14.02 26.66 -33.92
N ARG A 761 15.21 26.74 -33.32
CA ARG A 761 16.39 25.96 -33.76
C ARG A 761 16.17 24.45 -33.58
N LEU A 762 15.67 24.01 -32.41
CA LEU A 762 15.30 22.61 -32.14
C LEU A 762 14.26 22.04 -33.13
N GLN A 763 13.28 22.85 -33.54
CA GLN A 763 12.27 22.44 -34.52
C GLN A 763 12.86 22.32 -35.94
N SER A 764 13.80 23.20 -36.31
CA SER A 764 14.48 23.15 -37.61
C SER A 764 15.45 21.98 -37.76
N THR A 765 16.06 21.49 -36.68
CA THR A 765 16.94 20.30 -36.70
C THR A 765 16.16 19.00 -36.86
N HIS A 766 14.94 18.89 -36.31
CA HIS A 766 14.07 17.72 -36.52
C HIS A 766 13.61 17.56 -37.99
N ASP A 767 13.27 18.66 -38.68
CA ASP A 767 12.85 18.63 -40.10
C ASP A 767 13.98 18.22 -41.07
N ILE A 768 15.25 18.38 -40.70
CA ILE A 768 16.41 17.99 -41.50
C ILE A 768 16.72 16.50 -41.34
N THR A 769 16.53 15.94 -40.14
CA THR A 769 16.66 14.49 -39.88
C THR A 769 15.58 13.67 -40.57
N ASP A 770 14.33 14.14 -40.60
CA ASP A 770 13.23 13.42 -41.27
C ASP A 770 13.37 13.41 -42.80
N LYS A 771 13.92 14.47 -43.40
CA LYS A 771 14.22 14.49 -44.85
C LYS A 771 15.41 13.62 -45.27
N LYS A 772 16.31 13.27 -44.35
CA LYS A 772 17.40 12.30 -44.61
C LYS A 772 16.92 10.87 -44.48
N LEU A 773 16.04 10.57 -43.52
CA LEU A 773 15.46 9.24 -43.33
C LEU A 773 14.45 8.85 -44.42
N SER A 774 13.87 9.81 -45.15
CA SER A 774 12.95 9.53 -46.27
C SER A 774 13.63 9.29 -47.63
N ARG A 775 14.96 9.37 -47.73
CA ARG A 775 15.70 9.15 -49.01
C ARG A 775 16.38 7.79 -49.12
N ASP A 776 16.52 7.04 -48.02
CA ASP A 776 17.22 5.75 -48.00
C ASP A 776 16.30 4.50 -48.00
N SER A 777 14.99 4.66 -48.20
CA SER A 777 14.05 3.54 -48.38
C SER A 777 13.60 3.40 -49.84
N SER A 778 14.45 2.78 -50.66
CA SER A 778 14.03 2.17 -51.94
C SER A 778 13.15 0.95 -51.66
N PRO A 779 11.96 0.80 -52.29
CA PRO A 779 11.07 -0.32 -52.02
C PRO A 779 11.54 -1.59 -52.76
N PHE A 780 11.79 -2.66 -52.01
CA PHE A 780 11.96 -4.01 -52.55
C PHE A 780 10.63 -4.53 -53.10
N ASN A 781 10.60 -4.76 -54.41
CA ASN A 781 9.52 -5.41 -55.15
C ASN A 781 9.38 -6.88 -54.71
N ILE A 782 8.20 -7.27 -54.22
CA ILE A 782 7.80 -8.67 -54.08
C ILE A 782 7.07 -9.08 -55.36
N HIS A 783 7.71 -9.94 -56.15
CA HIS A 783 7.09 -10.63 -57.28
C HIS A 783 6.09 -11.69 -56.77
N ARG A 784 4.87 -11.62 -57.30
CA ARG A 784 3.87 -12.70 -57.29
C ARG A 784 4.36 -13.88 -58.13
N GLU A 785 4.33 -15.08 -57.57
CA GLU A 785 4.19 -16.31 -58.36
C GLU A 785 2.92 -17.06 -57.96
N HIS A 786 2.14 -17.38 -58.99
CA HIS A 786 0.99 -18.28 -59.00
C HIS A 786 1.46 -19.72 -59.21
N SER A 787 0.87 -20.68 -58.50
CA SER A 787 0.45 -22.03 -58.97
C SER A 787 0.08 -22.90 -57.74
N SER A 788 -1.19 -23.18 -57.47
CA SER A 788 -1.98 -24.33 -57.95
C SER A 788 -1.53 -25.69 -57.41
N THR A 789 -2.15 -26.17 -56.33
CA THR A 789 -3.06 -27.34 -56.25
C THR A 789 -3.65 -27.45 -54.86
#